data_AF-A0A1D8MR82-F1
#
_entry.id   AF-A0A1D8MR82-F1
#
_cell.length_a   1.000
_cell.length_b   1.000
_cell.length_c   1.000
_cell.angle_alpha   90.00
_cell.angle_beta   90.00
_cell.angle_gamma   90.00
#
_symmetry.space_group_name_H-M   'P 1'
#
loop_
_entity.id
_entity.type
_entity.pdbx_description
1 polymer ?
#
loop_
_entity_poly.entity_id
_entity_poly.type
_entity_poly.pdbx_seq_one_letter_code
_entity_poly.pdbx_strand_id
1 'polypeptide(L)'
;MGSGGCIYVNRQNEILIWIKENYPDTDFATSKIYEEYQEEEEYEGKESTFYNLINKLCSKNLLERPEHGKYRINTRGKRKAEYLIGGEEIDAENEDLEEIRLQLLDFLDERKEEIKQSIADSTAFKLKLSELDKFNPELIDYFENNPEKFLDAVDKAFNTVLDVSSRIDYTIDCDVDYWEIPLYKARSNEYRKKLITVQGTVESASDFHQELVSAVFECSQCGERYEKEQDSAKLKSPYKCECGSKKFGEVSRNLINLVSFRISNEKGHNEYIKADFRSSSITSDIQEAFKPGQELRVTGVAHGQPIGKDSSKVEPILKVVSFKPQDSQKVLEDYKKEEISLLMGKVDTLENPFQSFATSIAPSIVEQEFAKKVVAASLIGGKATGGQGGSGRIHSLLLSNPGSGKSDIQNFVKETFSNVELADGSNATGPALTATVEQEEGNYRLRAGKLVYADEGVLCLDEFDKMNKNDSSRLNTAMTSKTFPIDKASINAELPGNATVVATGNFEDYVDDMEFVKDSIPDHAESLLDRFHLIYAMRSPDNQEKVQDAIFDSFNNSSQEKASTDFDEEELVLYRELAASKDPELTDESVELLKKWLRGQKEIADSKGNSSFKTDSNRHLMALGLLTTMFAKSRLSSKTNEEDAERAVKLFMRCRNSLGLYDGDTDQRSQKVKA
;
A
#
# COMPACT_ATOMS: atom_id res chain seq x y z
N MET A 1 65.27 34.05 -1.65
CA MET A 1 65.44 32.75 -0.98
C MET A 1 64.08 32.40 -0.39
N GLY A 2 63.27 31.65 -1.13
CA GLY A 2 61.93 31.27 -0.70
C GLY A 2 61.99 30.12 0.30
N SER A 3 61.35 30.32 1.45
CA SER A 3 60.98 29.29 2.40
C SER A 3 59.76 28.54 1.85
N GLY A 4 60.00 27.50 1.04
CA GLY A 4 58.96 26.59 0.56
C GLY A 4 59.06 25.25 1.31
N GLY A 5 57.90 24.69 1.67
CA GLY A 5 57.76 23.29 2.08
C GLY A 5 57.20 22.45 0.94
N CYS A 6 57.50 21.15 0.92
CA CYS A 6 57.07 20.21 -0.12
C CYS A 6 56.21 19.11 0.49
N ILE A 7 55.19 18.64 -0.23
CA ILE A 7 54.35 17.51 0.17
C ILE A 7 54.72 16.31 -0.70
N TYR A 8 55.05 15.19 -0.07
CA TYR A 8 55.30 13.92 -0.75
C TYR A 8 54.22 12.92 -0.36
N VAL A 9 53.76 12.09 -1.31
CA VAL A 9 52.94 10.92 -0.99
C VAL A 9 53.79 9.71 -1.30
N ASN A 10 54.12 8.90 -0.29
CA ASN A 10 54.94 7.70 -0.52
C ASN A 10 54.10 6.54 -1.07
N ARG A 11 54.76 5.46 -1.52
CA ARG A 11 54.12 4.22 -2.03
C ARG A 11 53.24 3.48 -1.01
N GLN A 12 53.27 3.88 0.26
CA GLN A 12 52.40 3.38 1.33
C GLN A 12 51.21 4.33 1.59
N ASN A 13 50.98 5.33 0.71
CA ASN A 13 49.98 6.39 0.81
C ASN A 13 50.12 7.31 2.03
N GLU A 14 51.33 7.46 2.57
CA GLU A 14 51.60 8.42 3.65
C GLU A 14 51.97 9.79 3.06
N ILE A 15 51.30 10.85 3.51
CA ILE A 15 51.65 12.22 3.14
C ILE A 15 52.77 12.73 4.06
N LEU A 16 53.99 12.84 3.53
CA LEU A 16 55.15 13.41 4.22
C LEU A 16 55.22 14.91 3.91
N ILE A 17 55.05 15.73 4.94
CA ILE A 17 55.12 17.19 4.83
C ILE A 17 56.53 17.62 5.21
N TRP A 18 57.28 18.14 4.24
CA TRP A 18 58.61 18.69 4.48
C TRP A 18 58.51 20.20 4.75
N ILE A 19 58.86 20.62 5.96
CA ILE A 19 58.94 22.02 6.35
C ILE A 19 60.42 22.40 6.42
N LYS A 20 60.82 23.42 5.66
CA LYS A 20 62.19 23.91 5.64
C LYS A 20 62.42 24.80 6.88
N GLU A 21 62.83 24.20 8.00
CA GLU A 21 63.10 24.94 9.23
C GLU A 21 64.46 25.65 9.21
N ASN A 22 64.44 26.96 9.47
CA ASN A 22 65.55 27.68 10.07
C ASN A 22 65.28 27.74 11.59
N TYR A 23 65.92 26.90 12.40
CA TYR A 23 66.60 27.19 13.69
C TYR A 23 67.05 25.86 14.34
N PRO A 24 68.15 25.85 15.14
CA PRO A 24 68.86 24.66 15.56
C PRO A 24 68.30 24.16 16.89
N ASP A 25 67.78 22.92 16.90
CA ASP A 25 67.83 21.96 18.00
C ASP A 25 66.74 20.91 17.74
N THR A 26 67.04 19.94 16.89
CA THR A 26 66.50 18.57 16.99
C THR A 26 67.39 17.68 16.14
N ASP A 27 68.22 16.94 16.85
CA ASP A 27 69.13 15.92 16.32
C ASP A 27 68.38 14.82 15.57
N PHE A 28 69.04 14.31 14.54
CA PHE A 28 68.91 12.94 14.01
C PHE A 28 67.59 12.54 13.31
N ALA A 29 67.42 12.90 12.04
CA ALA A 29 66.71 12.06 11.05
C ALA A 29 66.80 12.51 9.58
N THR A 30 67.45 13.63 9.24
CA THR A 30 67.33 14.23 7.89
C THR A 30 68.26 13.65 6.83
N SER A 31 69.32 12.91 7.21
CA SER A 31 70.30 12.41 6.24
C SER A 31 70.00 11.01 5.68
N LYS A 32 69.00 10.30 6.23
CA LYS A 32 68.70 8.91 5.83
C LYS A 32 67.55 8.77 4.84
N ILE A 33 66.80 9.83 4.59
CA ILE A 33 65.63 9.82 3.69
C ILE A 33 66.04 10.12 2.23
N TYR A 34 67.21 10.73 2.01
CA TYR A 34 67.67 11.12 0.68
C TYR A 34 68.32 9.98 -0.12
N GLU A 35 68.75 8.89 0.52
CA GLU A 35 69.47 7.80 -0.16
C GLU A 35 68.58 6.65 -0.64
N GLU A 36 67.28 6.61 -0.31
CA GLU A 36 66.37 5.52 -0.72
C GLU A 36 65.21 5.95 -1.65
N TYR A 37 65.11 7.22 -2.03
CA TYR A 37 63.99 7.72 -2.83
C TYR A 37 64.45 8.18 -4.22
N GLN A 38 64.33 7.29 -5.21
CA GLN A 38 64.28 7.68 -6.61
C GLN A 38 62.90 7.39 -7.19
N GLU A 39 62.38 8.41 -7.87
CA GLU A 39 61.17 8.44 -8.72
C GLU A 39 59.83 8.55 -7.96
N GLU A 40 59.28 9.77 -7.86
CA GLU A 40 57.84 10.12 -7.98
C GLU A 40 57.61 11.66 -7.84
N GLU A 41 56.44 12.13 -8.31
CA GLU A 41 56.10 13.51 -8.75
C GLU A 41 56.15 14.61 -7.66
N GLU A 42 56.80 15.74 -7.98
CA GLU A 42 56.87 16.94 -7.12
C GLU A 42 55.66 17.88 -7.36
N TYR A 43 54.97 18.29 -6.29
CA TYR A 43 53.99 19.38 -6.32
C TYR A 43 54.55 20.64 -5.65
N GLU A 44 54.78 21.71 -6.41
CA GLU A 44 55.13 23.04 -5.90
C GLU A 44 53.90 23.98 -5.91
N GLY A 45 53.34 24.27 -4.73
CA GLY A 45 52.22 25.21 -4.53
C GLY A 45 52.61 26.47 -3.73
N LYS A 46 51.83 27.55 -3.85
CA LYS A 46 52.04 28.81 -3.10
C LYS A 46 51.77 28.65 -1.59
N GLU A 47 52.61 29.29 -0.76
CA GLU A 47 52.66 29.20 0.72
C GLU A 47 51.32 29.54 1.43
N SER A 48 50.50 30.44 0.86
CA SER A 48 49.19 30.80 1.41
C SER A 48 48.15 29.69 1.27
N THR A 49 48.23 28.90 0.20
CA THR A 49 47.33 27.78 -0.06
C THR A 49 47.68 26.60 0.85
N PHE A 50 48.97 26.44 1.17
CA PHE A 50 49.53 25.42 2.06
C PHE A 50 49.01 25.54 3.51
N TYR A 51 49.12 26.71 4.13
CA TYR A 51 48.64 26.90 5.51
C TYR A 51 47.11 26.82 5.62
N ASN A 52 46.38 27.25 4.59
CA ASN A 52 44.91 27.14 4.56
C ASN A 52 44.46 25.67 4.44
N LEU A 53 45.16 24.87 3.64
CA LEU A 53 44.90 23.43 3.50
C LEU A 53 45.14 22.69 4.82
N ILE A 54 46.28 22.90 5.48
CA ILE A 54 46.60 22.26 6.76
C ILE A 54 45.64 22.70 7.86
N ASN A 55 45.32 23.99 7.95
CA ASN A 55 44.34 24.47 8.93
C ASN A 55 42.93 23.91 8.69
N LYS A 56 42.50 23.75 7.43
CA LYS A 56 41.23 23.11 7.06
C LYS A 56 41.20 21.60 7.39
N LEU A 57 42.32 20.90 7.24
CA LEU A 57 42.43 19.47 7.56
C LEU A 57 42.49 19.24 9.09
N CYS A 58 43.21 20.10 9.82
CA CYS A 58 43.28 20.08 11.28
C CYS A 58 41.94 20.42 11.95
N SER A 59 41.23 21.44 11.45
CA SER A 59 39.94 21.86 12.04
C SER A 59 38.84 20.79 11.90
N LYS A 60 38.98 19.86 10.95
CA LYS A 60 38.04 18.76 10.69
C LYS A 60 38.48 17.41 11.26
N ASN A 61 39.49 17.35 12.13
CA ASN A 61 40.05 16.10 12.70
C ASN A 61 40.46 15.05 11.64
N LEU A 62 40.87 15.47 10.44
CA LEU A 62 41.26 14.58 9.34
C LEU A 62 42.74 14.17 9.39
N LEU A 63 43.43 14.52 10.47
CA LEU A 63 44.86 14.29 10.71
C LEU A 63 45.03 13.59 12.06
N GLU A 64 45.73 12.46 12.10
CA GLU A 64 46.10 11.80 13.36
C GLU A 64 47.33 12.48 14.00
N ARG A 65 47.39 12.50 15.34
CA ARG A 65 48.47 13.14 16.10
C ARG A 65 49.81 12.42 15.86
N PRO A 66 50.91 13.16 15.62
CA PRO A 66 52.17 12.57 15.23
C PRO A 66 52.92 11.94 16.41
N GLU A 67 53.49 10.75 16.22
CA GLU A 67 54.52 10.24 17.14
C GLU A 67 55.91 10.85 16.84
N HIS A 68 56.20 11.27 15.59
CA HIS A 68 57.51 11.80 15.19
C HIS A 68 57.46 12.79 14.00
N GLY A 69 56.56 13.78 14.02
CA GLY A 69 56.43 14.77 12.93
C GLY A 69 55.87 14.24 11.61
N LYS A 70 55.45 12.97 11.57
CA LYS A 70 54.72 12.36 10.46
C LYS A 70 53.22 12.47 10.72
N TYR A 71 52.49 13.15 9.84
CA TYR A 71 51.03 13.21 9.89
C TYR A 71 50.47 12.09 9.04
N ARG A 72 49.66 11.21 9.65
CA ARG A 72 48.92 10.20 8.90
C ARG A 72 47.55 10.78 8.57
N ILE A 73 47.26 10.84 7.28
CA ILE A 73 45.97 11.23 6.76
C ILE A 73 45.13 9.95 6.60
N ASN A 74 43.92 9.95 7.16
CA ASN A 74 42.99 8.85 6.94
C ASN A 74 42.48 8.87 5.48
N THR A 75 41.84 7.78 5.03
CA THR A 75 41.32 7.65 3.65
C THR A 75 40.47 8.86 3.22
N ARG A 76 39.72 9.44 4.17
CA ARG A 76 38.89 10.63 4.00
C ARG A 76 39.70 11.91 3.73
N GLY A 77 40.77 12.14 4.48
CA GLY A 77 41.68 13.27 4.22
C GLY A 77 42.49 13.11 2.94
N LYS A 78 42.76 11.86 2.51
CA LYS A 78 43.49 11.58 1.26
C LYS A 78 42.67 12.00 0.04
N ARG A 79 41.41 11.56 -0.01
CA ARG A 79 40.45 11.94 -1.08
C ARG A 79 40.21 13.46 -1.13
N LYS A 80 40.16 14.11 0.04
CA LYS A 80 40.02 15.58 0.14
C LYS A 80 41.27 16.32 -0.35
N ALA A 81 42.45 15.79 -0.09
CA ALA A 81 43.70 16.33 -0.60
C ALA A 81 43.80 16.18 -2.13
N GLU A 82 43.49 15.00 -2.68
CA GLU A 82 43.47 14.73 -4.13
C GLU A 82 42.54 15.70 -4.89
N TYR A 83 41.37 16.01 -4.34
CA TYR A 83 40.41 16.95 -4.93
C TYR A 83 40.89 18.42 -4.85
N LEU A 84 41.43 18.85 -3.71
CA LEU A 84 41.96 20.22 -3.54
C LEU A 84 43.22 20.48 -4.40
N ILE A 85 43.98 19.43 -4.70
CA ILE A 85 45.14 19.50 -5.61
C ILE A 85 44.70 19.69 -7.08
N GLY A 86 43.46 19.30 -7.43
CA GLY A 86 42.87 19.42 -8.77
C GLY A 86 42.62 20.86 -9.26
N GLY A 87 42.75 21.88 -8.40
CA GLY A 87 42.96 23.26 -8.83
C GLY A 87 41.75 24.09 -9.29
N GLU A 88 40.51 23.70 -8.99
CA GLU A 88 39.34 24.57 -9.21
C GLU A 88 38.99 25.35 -7.93
N GLU A 89 38.82 26.68 -8.03
CA GLU A 89 38.25 27.50 -6.96
C GLU A 89 36.76 27.12 -6.81
N ILE A 90 36.39 26.65 -5.63
CA ILE A 90 35.08 26.06 -5.37
C ILE A 90 34.19 27.07 -4.64
N ASP A 91 33.01 27.37 -5.19
CA ASP A 91 31.94 28.05 -4.47
C ASP A 91 31.52 27.22 -3.25
N ALA A 92 31.21 27.85 -2.10
CA ALA A 92 30.92 27.15 -0.84
C ALA A 92 29.84 26.03 -0.99
N GLU A 93 28.83 26.22 -1.84
CA GLU A 93 27.80 25.19 -2.12
C GLU A 93 28.35 23.89 -2.75
N ASN A 94 29.43 23.96 -3.52
CA ASN A 94 30.08 22.80 -4.13
C ASN A 94 31.04 22.11 -3.14
N GLU A 95 31.56 22.82 -2.14
CA GLU A 95 32.41 22.24 -1.08
C GLU A 95 31.58 21.34 -0.14
N ASP A 96 30.35 21.77 0.21
CA ASP A 96 29.43 20.99 1.06
C ASP A 96 28.91 19.73 0.34
N LEU A 97 28.52 19.85 -0.94
CA LEU A 97 28.04 18.71 -1.73
C LEU A 97 29.11 17.60 -1.86
N GLU A 98 30.37 17.99 -2.07
CA GLU A 98 31.47 17.03 -2.14
C GLU A 98 31.79 16.39 -0.79
N GLU A 99 31.63 17.12 0.32
CA GLU A 99 31.78 16.53 1.65
C GLU A 99 30.70 15.47 1.92
N ILE A 100 29.45 15.76 1.56
CA ILE A 100 28.35 14.78 1.64
C ILE A 100 28.64 13.57 0.75
N ARG A 101 29.10 13.78 -0.49
CA ARG A 101 29.48 12.68 -1.40
C ARG A 101 30.59 11.81 -0.80
N LEU A 102 31.61 12.40 -0.19
CA LEU A 102 32.69 11.65 0.47
C LEU A 102 32.18 10.84 1.66
N GLN A 103 31.28 11.39 2.47
CA GLN A 103 30.66 10.67 3.58
C GLN A 103 29.80 9.48 3.10
N LEU A 104 29.03 9.68 2.01
CA LEU A 104 28.27 8.60 1.37
C LEU A 104 29.19 7.51 0.81
N LEU A 105 30.32 7.90 0.20
CA LEU A 105 31.32 6.94 -0.28
C LEU A 105 31.88 6.09 0.86
N ASP A 106 32.23 6.71 1.99
CA ASP A 106 32.75 5.99 3.15
C ASP A 106 31.70 4.99 3.68
N PHE A 107 30.44 5.41 3.79
CA PHE A 107 29.32 4.53 4.18
C PHE A 107 29.12 3.35 3.22
N LEU A 108 29.17 3.60 1.91
CA LEU A 108 28.97 2.56 0.89
C LEU A 108 30.17 1.60 0.77
N ASP A 109 31.39 2.09 1.00
CA ASP A 109 32.61 1.27 0.94
C ASP A 109 32.64 0.24 2.09
N GLU A 110 32.15 0.61 3.29
CA GLU A 110 31.96 -0.32 4.42
C GLU A 110 30.99 -1.47 4.08
N ARG A 111 30.10 -1.28 3.10
CA ARG A 111 29.04 -2.23 2.70
C ARG A 111 29.23 -2.81 1.31
N LYS A 112 30.44 -2.68 0.76
CA LYS A 112 30.74 -3.12 -0.61
C LYS A 112 30.37 -4.58 -0.89
N GLU A 113 30.54 -5.47 0.09
CA GLU A 113 30.18 -6.89 -0.05
C GLU A 113 28.66 -7.12 -0.09
N GLU A 114 27.88 -6.37 0.70
CA GLU A 114 26.41 -6.42 0.64
C GLU A 114 25.90 -5.92 -0.71
N ILE A 115 26.49 -4.83 -1.22
CA ILE A 115 26.14 -4.28 -2.53
C ILE A 115 26.46 -5.29 -3.65
N LYS A 116 27.63 -5.93 -3.60
CA LYS A 116 27.98 -7.02 -4.55
C LYS A 116 27.02 -8.19 -4.46
N GLN A 117 26.57 -8.55 -3.26
CA GLN A 117 25.60 -9.62 -3.07
C GLN A 117 24.23 -9.25 -3.68
N SER A 118 23.74 -8.04 -3.44
CA SER A 118 22.50 -7.55 -4.07
C SER A 118 22.58 -7.60 -5.60
N ILE A 119 23.72 -7.24 -6.18
CA ILE A 119 23.96 -7.35 -7.63
C ILE A 119 23.95 -8.81 -8.10
N ALA A 120 24.60 -9.72 -7.37
CA ALA A 120 24.61 -11.15 -7.69
C ALA A 120 23.20 -11.75 -7.65
N ASP A 121 22.38 -11.32 -6.68
CA ASP A 121 20.99 -11.74 -6.51
C ASP A 121 20.03 -11.02 -7.46
N SER A 122 20.52 -10.11 -8.32
CA SER A 122 19.71 -9.24 -9.20
C SER A 122 18.63 -8.45 -8.46
N THR A 123 18.95 -8.00 -7.24
CA THR A 123 18.07 -7.20 -6.38
C THR A 123 18.62 -5.78 -6.21
N ALA A 124 17.72 -4.82 -6.01
CA ALA A 124 18.13 -3.45 -5.71
C ALA A 124 18.70 -3.36 -4.29
N PHE A 125 19.84 -2.67 -4.14
CA PHE A 125 20.41 -2.42 -2.80
C PHE A 125 19.53 -1.40 -2.06
N LYS A 126 19.07 -1.75 -0.85
CA LYS A 126 18.21 -0.88 -0.03
C LYS A 126 19.06 0.00 0.89
N LEU A 127 19.14 1.29 0.58
CA LEU A 127 19.80 2.29 1.41
C LEU A 127 18.81 2.79 2.47
N LYS A 128 18.92 2.25 3.70
CA LYS A 128 18.02 2.61 4.80
C LYS A 128 18.40 3.93 5.45
N LEU A 129 17.43 4.83 5.60
CA LEU A 129 17.66 6.12 6.26
C LEU A 129 18.03 5.97 7.73
N SER A 130 17.45 5.01 8.47
CA SER A 130 17.80 4.79 9.89
C SER A 130 19.26 4.41 10.11
N GLU A 131 19.89 3.80 9.11
CA GLU A 131 21.28 3.38 9.17
C GLU A 131 22.21 4.53 8.76
N LEU A 132 21.79 5.38 7.82
CA LEU A 132 22.48 6.64 7.51
C LEU A 132 22.43 7.60 8.70
N ASP A 133 21.29 7.72 9.37
CA ASP A 133 21.13 8.56 10.56
C ASP A 133 22.06 8.12 11.71
N LYS A 134 22.17 6.81 11.94
CA LYS A 134 23.13 6.25 12.91
C LYS A 134 24.58 6.49 12.53
N PHE A 135 24.90 6.54 11.24
CA PHE A 135 26.26 6.77 10.75
C PHE A 135 26.65 8.25 10.84
N ASN A 136 25.85 9.14 10.26
CA ASN A 136 26.00 10.58 10.39
C ASN A 136 24.64 11.31 10.20
N PRO A 137 24.07 11.90 11.27
CA PRO A 137 22.84 12.69 11.19
C PRO A 137 22.91 13.87 10.21
N GLU A 138 24.10 14.43 9.95
CA GLU A 138 24.27 15.53 8.97
C GLU A 138 23.82 15.16 7.56
N LEU A 139 23.88 13.86 7.20
CA LEU A 139 23.41 13.37 5.91
C LEU A 139 21.88 13.51 5.78
N ILE A 140 21.14 13.28 6.87
CA ILE A 140 19.69 13.41 6.92
C ILE A 140 19.30 14.88 6.87
N ASP A 141 19.98 15.73 7.65
CA ASP A 141 19.78 17.18 7.63
C ASP A 141 20.03 17.76 6.23
N TYR A 142 21.09 17.30 5.54
CA TYR A 142 21.37 17.72 4.18
C TYR A 142 20.30 17.21 3.20
N PHE A 143 19.85 15.96 3.35
CA PHE A 143 18.82 15.37 2.50
C PHE A 143 17.48 16.11 2.63
N GLU A 144 17.10 16.51 3.84
CA GLU A 144 15.88 17.30 4.08
C GLU A 144 15.92 18.66 3.37
N ASN A 145 17.06 19.34 3.44
CA ASN A 145 17.22 20.69 2.88
C ASN A 145 17.50 20.69 1.37
N ASN A 146 18.20 19.68 0.85
CA ASN A 146 18.68 19.61 -0.52
C ASN A 146 18.47 18.21 -1.14
N PRO A 147 17.22 17.73 -1.28
CA PRO A 147 16.97 16.34 -1.64
C PRO A 147 17.48 15.98 -3.03
N GLU A 148 17.33 16.86 -4.03
CA GLU A 148 17.80 16.58 -5.40
C GLU A 148 19.33 16.49 -5.49
N LYS A 149 20.04 17.40 -4.81
CA LYS A 149 21.50 17.40 -4.77
C LYS A 149 22.03 16.16 -4.04
N PHE A 150 21.35 15.76 -2.97
CA PHE A 150 21.68 14.54 -2.23
C PHE A 150 21.52 13.29 -3.11
N LEU A 151 20.41 13.16 -3.85
CA LEU A 151 20.19 12.03 -4.76
C LEU A 151 21.29 11.94 -5.85
N ASP A 152 21.69 13.08 -6.44
CA ASP A 152 22.80 13.13 -7.39
C ASP A 152 24.14 12.73 -6.74
N ALA A 153 24.39 13.13 -5.48
CA ALA A 153 25.57 12.70 -4.74
C ALA A 153 25.56 11.19 -4.46
N VAL A 154 24.40 10.61 -4.15
CA VAL A 154 24.23 9.16 -3.98
C VAL A 154 24.52 8.43 -5.29
N ASP A 155 23.95 8.86 -6.41
CA ASP A 155 24.20 8.28 -7.75
C ASP A 155 25.69 8.26 -8.08
N LYS A 156 26.38 9.39 -7.86
CA LYS A 156 27.83 9.52 -8.08
C LYS A 156 28.65 8.62 -7.14
N ALA A 157 28.23 8.52 -5.88
CA ALA A 157 28.92 7.70 -4.89
C ALA A 157 28.84 6.20 -5.25
N PHE A 158 27.65 5.70 -5.61
CA PHE A 158 27.45 4.32 -6.04
C PHE A 158 28.29 3.97 -7.28
N ASN A 159 28.30 4.84 -8.29
CA ASN A 159 29.10 4.62 -9.50
C ASN A 159 30.62 4.52 -9.20
N THR A 160 31.09 5.20 -8.16
CA THR A 160 32.51 5.19 -7.79
C THR A 160 32.91 3.93 -7.03
N VAL A 161 32.08 3.42 -6.11
CA VAL A 161 32.43 2.26 -5.25
C VAL A 161 32.58 0.96 -6.04
N LEU A 162 31.81 0.83 -7.11
CA LEU A 162 31.60 -0.45 -7.79
C LEU A 162 32.50 -0.64 -9.01
N ASP A 163 33.15 0.41 -9.53
CA ASP A 163 34.08 0.34 -10.67
C ASP A 163 33.45 -0.30 -11.94
N VAL A 164 32.10 -0.37 -11.99
CA VAL A 164 31.34 -1.00 -13.07
C VAL A 164 30.64 0.05 -13.90
N SER A 165 30.77 -0.04 -15.23
CA SER A 165 30.10 0.80 -16.22
C SER A 165 28.57 0.58 -16.34
N SER A 166 27.98 -0.27 -15.50
CA SER A 166 26.54 -0.54 -15.47
C SER A 166 25.89 0.18 -14.29
N ARG A 167 24.88 1.03 -14.55
CA ARG A 167 24.02 1.61 -13.51
C ARG A 167 23.50 0.50 -12.61
N ILE A 168 23.63 0.69 -11.30
CA ILE A 168 23.16 -0.25 -10.30
C ILE A 168 21.84 0.27 -9.75
N ASP A 169 20.91 -0.66 -9.57
CA ASP A 169 19.63 -0.38 -8.97
C ASP A 169 19.84 -0.27 -7.46
N TYR A 170 19.67 0.92 -6.91
CA TYR A 170 19.50 1.11 -5.49
C TYR A 170 18.13 1.73 -5.23
N THR A 171 17.61 1.49 -4.04
CA THR A 171 16.37 2.11 -3.58
C THR A 171 16.65 2.72 -2.22
N ILE A 172 16.28 3.98 -2.04
CA ILE A 172 16.31 4.59 -0.72
C ILE A 172 15.09 4.06 0.02
N ASP A 173 15.32 3.40 1.15
CA ASP A 173 14.27 2.92 2.03
C ASP A 173 14.08 3.93 3.16
N CYS A 174 13.02 4.72 3.07
CA CYS A 174 12.60 5.61 4.13
C CYS A 174 11.95 4.80 5.26
N ASP A 175 12.79 4.07 6.00
CA ASP A 175 12.35 3.12 7.03
C ASP A 175 11.79 3.80 8.29
N VAL A 176 12.02 5.11 8.43
CA VAL A 176 11.56 5.96 9.53
C VAL A 176 10.50 6.98 9.07
N ASP A 177 9.67 7.40 10.01
CA ASP A 177 8.49 8.24 9.81
C ASP A 177 8.84 9.73 9.75
N TYR A 178 9.67 10.11 8.77
CA TYR A 178 10.05 11.50 8.54
C TYR A 178 9.08 12.22 7.60
N TRP A 179 8.97 13.54 7.81
CA TRP A 179 8.32 14.51 6.91
C TRP A 179 6.87 14.20 6.54
N GLU A 180 6.15 13.49 7.42
CA GLU A 180 4.76 13.15 7.16
C GLU A 180 3.86 14.39 7.24
N ILE A 181 3.08 14.59 6.18
CA ILE A 181 2.09 15.65 6.11
C ILE A 181 0.74 15.10 5.63
N PRO A 182 -0.38 15.68 6.08
CA PRO A 182 -1.68 15.39 5.50
C PRO A 182 -1.68 15.66 3.99
N LEU A 183 -2.27 14.74 3.20
CA LEU A 183 -2.25 14.81 1.73
C LEU A 183 -2.83 16.11 1.18
N TYR A 184 -3.87 16.68 1.80
CA TYR A 184 -4.44 17.98 1.39
C TYR A 184 -3.41 19.13 1.46
N LYS A 185 -2.39 19.04 2.34
CA LYS A 185 -1.29 20.02 2.43
C LYS A 185 -0.21 19.81 1.38
N ALA A 186 -0.08 18.60 0.82
CA ALA A 186 0.96 18.28 -0.15
C ALA A 186 0.83 19.08 -1.47
N ARG A 187 -0.35 19.65 -1.74
CA ARG A 187 -0.61 20.54 -2.88
C ARG A 187 -0.19 22.01 -2.63
N SER A 188 0.21 22.36 -1.39
CA SER A 188 0.60 23.72 -1.03
C SER A 188 1.97 24.09 -1.58
N ASN A 189 2.13 25.35 -2.01
CA ASN A 189 3.41 25.90 -2.46
C ASN A 189 4.50 25.88 -1.37
N GLU A 190 4.11 25.78 -0.09
CA GLU A 190 5.02 25.69 1.06
C GLU A 190 5.98 24.50 1.00
N TYR A 191 5.54 23.39 0.39
CA TYR A 191 6.29 22.13 0.32
C TYR A 191 7.05 21.96 -0.98
N ARG A 192 7.02 22.94 -1.88
CA ARG A 192 7.69 22.86 -3.18
C ARG A 192 9.20 22.68 -2.99
N LYS A 193 9.78 21.72 -3.71
CA LYS A 193 11.18 21.25 -3.62
C LYS A 193 11.58 20.66 -2.26
N LYS A 194 10.63 20.45 -1.36
CA LYS A 194 10.89 19.77 -0.08
C LYS A 194 10.56 18.29 -0.21
N LEU A 195 11.22 17.51 0.64
CA LEU A 195 10.92 16.12 0.84
C LEU A 195 9.66 16.00 1.72
N ILE A 196 8.66 15.26 1.26
CA ILE A 196 7.41 15.05 1.98
C ILE A 196 7.02 13.58 1.93
N THR A 197 6.37 13.12 2.99
CA THR A 197 5.74 11.80 3.07
C THR A 197 4.23 11.98 3.13
N VAL A 198 3.52 11.29 2.24
CA VAL A 198 2.05 11.25 2.21
C VAL A 198 1.59 9.81 2.25
N GLN A 199 0.47 9.56 2.92
CA GLN A 199 -0.22 8.27 2.93
C GLN A 199 -1.53 8.41 2.16
N GLY A 200 -1.91 7.39 1.40
CA GLY A 200 -3.23 7.31 0.78
C GLY A 200 -3.37 6.08 -0.11
N THR A 201 -4.55 5.95 -0.73
CA THR A 201 -4.87 4.86 -1.65
C THR A 201 -4.52 5.25 -3.09
N VAL A 202 -3.95 4.32 -3.85
CA VAL A 202 -3.71 4.47 -5.30
C VAL A 202 -5.06 4.48 -6.02
N GLU A 203 -5.47 5.65 -6.52
CA GLU A 203 -6.74 5.80 -7.25
C GLU A 203 -6.62 5.30 -8.70
N SER A 204 -5.51 5.67 -9.35
CA SER A 204 -5.18 5.25 -10.70
C SER A 204 -3.69 5.15 -10.91
N ALA A 205 -3.27 4.26 -11.81
CA ALA A 205 -1.87 4.05 -12.17
C ALA A 205 -1.74 3.76 -13.67
N SER A 206 -0.66 4.25 -14.28
CA SER A 206 -0.28 3.86 -15.64
C SER A 206 0.36 2.46 -15.65
N ASP A 207 0.48 1.87 -16.83
CA ASP A 207 1.47 0.82 -17.02
C ASP A 207 2.89 1.38 -16.83
N PHE A 208 3.82 0.49 -16.48
CA PHE A 208 5.23 0.79 -16.55
C PHE A 208 5.63 1.00 -18.02
N HIS A 209 6.20 2.17 -18.30
CA HIS A 209 6.73 2.51 -19.62
C HIS A 209 8.14 3.06 -19.50
N GLN A 210 8.91 2.96 -20.57
CA GLN A 210 10.30 3.40 -20.57
C GLN A 210 10.42 4.88 -20.94
N GLU A 211 11.05 5.65 -20.06
CA GLU A 211 11.42 7.04 -20.28
C GLU A 211 12.93 7.12 -20.58
N LEU A 212 13.31 7.95 -21.54
CA LEU A 212 14.70 8.24 -21.84
C LEU A 212 15.23 9.31 -20.89
N VAL A 213 16.16 8.94 -20.00
CA VAL A 213 16.75 9.85 -19.01
C VAL A 213 18.01 10.52 -19.57
N SER A 214 18.90 9.74 -20.17
CA SER A 214 20.14 10.23 -20.74
C SER A 214 20.56 9.42 -21.97
N ALA A 215 21.44 9.98 -22.78
CA ALA A 215 22.03 9.29 -23.91
C ALA A 215 23.54 9.53 -23.94
N VAL A 216 24.29 8.49 -24.30
CA VAL A 216 25.74 8.54 -24.45
C VAL A 216 26.07 8.81 -25.91
N PHE A 217 26.89 9.82 -26.14
CA PHE A 217 27.31 10.28 -27.45
C PHE A 217 28.83 10.17 -27.59
N GLU A 218 29.31 9.71 -28.73
CA GLU A 218 30.72 9.62 -29.03
C GLU A 218 31.12 10.67 -30.06
N CYS A 219 32.19 11.40 -29.79
CA CYS A 219 32.73 12.37 -30.72
C CYS A 219 33.28 11.66 -31.97
N SER A 220 32.75 12.00 -33.14
CA SER A 220 33.19 11.35 -34.40
C SER A 220 34.61 11.71 -34.85
N GLN A 221 35.32 12.58 -34.12
CA GLN A 221 36.70 12.98 -34.43
C GLN A 221 37.73 12.42 -33.45
N CYS A 222 37.48 12.53 -32.14
CA CYS A 222 38.44 12.07 -31.12
C CYS A 222 37.99 10.81 -30.37
N GLY A 223 36.77 10.32 -30.57
CA GLY A 223 36.24 9.15 -29.87
C GLY A 223 35.81 9.40 -28.42
N GLU A 224 35.89 10.64 -27.92
CA GLU A 224 35.51 10.98 -26.55
C GLU A 224 34.01 10.80 -26.31
N ARG A 225 33.63 10.25 -25.16
CA ARG A 225 32.23 9.94 -24.82
C ARG A 225 31.64 10.96 -23.86
N TYR A 226 30.42 11.36 -24.17
CA TYR A 226 29.67 12.35 -23.41
C TYR A 226 28.30 11.79 -23.09
N GLU A 227 27.97 11.65 -21.81
CA GLU A 227 26.60 11.43 -21.38
C GLU A 227 25.87 12.77 -21.29
N LYS A 228 24.66 12.82 -21.84
CA LYS A 228 23.81 14.01 -21.77
C LYS A 228 22.39 13.65 -21.42
N GLU A 229 21.86 14.32 -20.41
CA GLU A 229 20.45 14.22 -20.02
C GLU A 229 19.51 14.62 -21.15
N GLN A 230 18.39 13.91 -21.23
CA GLN A 230 17.37 14.06 -22.24
C GLN A 230 16.06 14.42 -21.55
N ASP A 231 15.43 15.49 -22.04
CA ASP A 231 14.17 16.04 -21.53
C ASP A 231 13.09 16.05 -22.63
N SER A 232 13.39 15.47 -23.79
CA SER A 232 12.51 15.51 -24.95
C SER A 232 12.68 14.29 -25.84
N ALA A 233 11.61 13.96 -26.59
CA ALA A 233 11.64 12.86 -27.56
C ALA A 233 12.66 13.06 -28.70
N LYS A 234 13.13 14.30 -28.92
CA LYS A 234 14.25 14.58 -29.83
C LYS A 234 15.54 14.55 -29.04
N LEU A 235 16.46 13.67 -29.44
CA LEU A 235 17.78 13.58 -28.84
C LEU A 235 18.53 14.92 -28.96
N LYS A 236 18.93 15.45 -27.80
CA LYS A 236 19.81 16.61 -27.67
C LYS A 236 21.24 16.10 -27.50
N SER A 237 22.04 16.18 -28.56
CA SER A 237 23.47 15.88 -28.48
C SER A 237 24.27 16.98 -27.77
N PRO A 238 25.51 16.70 -27.33
CA PRO A 238 26.40 17.73 -26.80
C PRO A 238 26.66 18.83 -27.83
N TYR A 239 26.86 20.06 -27.36
CA TYR A 239 27.02 21.21 -28.25
C TYR A 239 28.37 21.20 -28.99
N LYS A 240 29.43 20.81 -28.28
CA LYS A 240 30.81 20.82 -28.78
C LYS A 240 31.67 19.92 -27.90
N CYS A 241 32.60 19.20 -28.52
CA CYS A 241 33.63 18.40 -27.86
C CYS A 241 34.85 19.30 -27.57
N GLU A 242 35.66 18.91 -26.58
CA GLU A 242 36.91 19.60 -26.27
C GLU A 242 37.87 19.67 -27.47
N CYS A 243 37.89 18.63 -28.32
CA CYS A 243 38.66 18.62 -29.56
C CYS A 243 38.15 19.60 -30.64
N GLY A 244 37.02 20.28 -30.41
CA GLY A 244 36.44 21.26 -31.32
C GLY A 244 35.29 20.73 -32.19
N SER A 245 35.12 19.40 -32.29
CA SER A 245 34.07 18.78 -33.10
C SER A 245 32.67 19.11 -32.58
N LYS A 246 31.72 19.28 -33.51
CA LYS A 246 30.27 19.33 -33.23
C LYS A 246 29.53 18.09 -33.72
N LYS A 247 30.26 17.09 -34.25
CA LYS A 247 29.71 15.84 -34.76
C LYS A 247 29.82 14.78 -33.69
N PHE A 248 28.66 14.27 -33.30
CA PHE A 248 28.50 13.24 -32.28
C PHE A 248 27.66 12.10 -32.85
N GLY A 249 28.14 10.88 -32.70
CA GLY A 249 27.37 9.65 -32.93
C GLY A 249 26.65 9.25 -31.66
N GLU A 250 25.43 8.75 -31.77
CA GLU A 250 24.73 8.11 -30.66
C GLU A 250 25.34 6.72 -30.40
N VAL A 251 25.70 6.44 -29.14
CA VAL A 251 26.24 5.14 -28.73
C VAL A 251 25.17 4.31 -28.02
N SER A 252 24.54 4.90 -27.00
CA SER A 252 23.54 4.20 -26.20
C SER A 252 22.52 5.17 -25.61
N ARG A 253 21.36 4.60 -25.24
CA ARG A 253 20.27 5.28 -24.53
C ARG A 253 20.13 4.65 -23.16
N ASN A 254 20.05 5.50 -22.14
CA ASN A 254 19.78 5.10 -20.77
C ASN A 254 18.29 5.31 -20.52
N LEU A 255 17.55 4.20 -20.51
CA LEU A 255 16.13 4.15 -20.26
C LEU A 255 15.86 3.82 -18.80
N ILE A 256 14.81 4.39 -18.22
CA ILE A 256 14.30 4.03 -16.89
C ILE A 256 12.82 3.68 -17.01
N ASN A 257 12.33 2.76 -16.18
CA ASN A 257 10.90 2.50 -16.13
C ASN A 257 10.23 3.54 -15.25
N LEU A 258 9.09 4.06 -15.71
CA LEU A 258 8.28 5.05 -15.03
C LEU A 258 6.88 4.50 -14.84
N VAL A 259 6.34 4.66 -13.63
CA VAL A 259 4.92 4.54 -13.34
C VAL A 259 4.40 5.88 -12.82
N SER A 260 3.34 6.38 -13.45
CA SER A 260 2.63 7.59 -13.03
C SER A 260 1.31 7.20 -12.40
N PHE A 261 1.05 7.67 -11.20
CA PHE A 261 -0.12 7.27 -10.42
C PHE A 261 -0.70 8.45 -9.62
N ARG A 262 -1.92 8.27 -9.10
CA ARG A 262 -2.61 9.25 -8.25
C ARG A 262 -2.86 8.63 -6.88
N ILE A 263 -2.54 9.37 -5.83
CA ILE A 263 -2.81 8.99 -4.44
C ILE A 263 -3.87 9.93 -3.86
N SER A 264 -4.84 9.39 -3.13
CA SER A 264 -5.87 10.15 -2.42
C SER A 264 -6.11 9.60 -1.01
N ASN A 265 -6.57 10.46 -0.09
CA ASN A 265 -6.96 10.07 1.26
C ASN A 265 -8.37 9.47 1.34
N GLU A 266 -9.24 9.81 0.38
CA GLU A 266 -10.63 9.37 0.38
C GLU A 266 -10.98 8.74 -0.96
N LYS A 267 -11.56 7.53 -0.91
CA LYS A 267 -11.90 6.69 -2.05
C LYS A 267 -13.00 7.33 -2.92
N GLY A 268 -12.64 8.28 -3.78
CA GLY A 268 -13.51 8.92 -4.77
C GLY A 268 -13.65 10.45 -4.71
N HIS A 269 -12.81 11.16 -3.96
CA HIS A 269 -12.78 12.63 -3.96
C HIS A 269 -11.77 13.19 -4.97
N ASN A 270 -11.98 14.44 -5.43
CA ASN A 270 -11.08 15.12 -6.38
C ASN A 270 -9.73 15.57 -5.74
N GLU A 271 -9.52 15.29 -4.46
CA GLU A 271 -8.29 15.61 -3.76
C GLU A 271 -7.30 14.46 -3.88
N TYR A 272 -6.50 14.51 -4.95
CA TYR A 272 -5.38 13.60 -5.18
C TYR A 272 -4.07 14.36 -5.33
N ILE A 273 -2.95 13.66 -5.22
CA ILE A 273 -1.63 14.12 -5.68
C ILE A 273 -1.14 13.20 -6.80
N LYS A 274 -0.63 13.78 -7.90
CA LYS A 274 0.07 13.01 -8.93
C LYS A 274 1.43 12.59 -8.38
N ALA A 275 1.84 11.37 -8.65
CA ALA A 275 3.12 10.84 -8.23
C ALA A 275 3.78 10.06 -9.37
N ASP A 276 5.09 10.23 -9.50
CA ASP A 276 5.91 9.53 -10.49
C ASP A 276 6.98 8.73 -9.75
N PHE A 277 6.98 7.42 -9.94
CA PHE A 277 8.01 6.53 -9.44
C PHE A 277 8.84 5.98 -10.57
N ARG A 278 10.16 6.13 -10.46
CA ARG A 278 11.15 5.67 -11.43
C ARG A 278 11.92 4.51 -10.86
N SER A 279 12.04 3.44 -11.63
CA SER A 279 12.83 2.27 -11.27
C SER A 279 13.50 1.66 -12.49
N SER A 280 14.73 1.21 -12.32
CA SER A 280 15.51 0.54 -13.38
C SER A 280 15.12 -0.93 -13.53
N SER A 281 14.66 -1.59 -12.48
CA SER A 281 14.03 -2.92 -12.51
C SER A 281 12.57 -2.86 -12.11
N ILE A 282 11.76 -3.74 -12.72
CA ILE A 282 10.35 -3.93 -12.37
C ILE A 282 10.23 -5.32 -11.76
N THR A 283 10.17 -5.39 -10.44
CA THR A 283 9.88 -6.63 -9.71
C THR A 283 8.37 -6.83 -9.57
N SER A 284 7.93 -8.05 -9.22
CA SER A 284 6.53 -8.35 -8.90
C SER A 284 5.99 -7.43 -7.81
N ASP A 285 6.79 -7.21 -6.77
CA ASP A 285 6.38 -6.45 -5.58
C ASP A 285 6.14 -4.98 -5.91
N ILE A 286 6.99 -4.41 -6.78
CA ILE A 286 6.80 -3.05 -7.32
C ILE A 286 5.50 -3.00 -8.12
N GLN A 287 5.26 -3.97 -9.02
CA GLN A 287 4.03 -3.99 -9.81
C GLN A 287 2.78 -4.09 -8.93
N GLU A 288 2.81 -4.92 -7.90
CA GLU A 288 1.70 -5.09 -6.97
C GLU A 288 1.44 -3.86 -6.13
N ALA A 289 2.50 -3.21 -5.61
CA ALA A 289 2.37 -2.01 -4.79
C ALA A 289 1.64 -0.86 -5.51
N PHE A 290 1.90 -0.65 -6.81
CA PHE A 290 1.29 0.43 -7.58
C PHE A 290 -0.05 0.05 -8.23
N LYS A 291 -0.62 -1.13 -7.93
CA LYS A 291 -1.97 -1.46 -8.42
C LYS A 291 -3.00 -0.50 -7.81
N PRO A 292 -4.00 -0.05 -8.60
CA PRO A 292 -5.12 0.70 -8.06
C PRO A 292 -5.83 -0.04 -6.91
N GLY A 293 -6.20 0.69 -5.86
CA GLY A 293 -6.81 0.17 -4.63
C GLY A 293 -5.84 -0.12 -3.50
N GLN A 294 -4.52 -0.17 -3.75
CA GLN A 294 -3.51 -0.37 -2.73
C GLN A 294 -3.30 0.88 -1.87
N GLU A 295 -3.09 0.69 -0.57
CA GLU A 295 -2.68 1.77 0.34
C GLU A 295 -1.16 1.86 0.39
N LEU A 296 -0.65 3.05 0.06
CA LEU A 296 0.77 3.33 0.03
C LEU A 296 1.10 4.50 0.93
N ARG A 297 2.21 4.37 1.64
CA ARG A 297 2.96 5.50 2.17
C ARG A 297 4.09 5.83 1.20
N VAL A 298 4.11 7.06 0.71
CA VAL A 298 5.01 7.49 -0.37
C VAL A 298 5.79 8.71 0.08
N THR A 299 7.12 8.62 0.01
CA THR A 299 8.04 9.71 0.30
C THR A 299 8.66 10.20 -1.01
N GLY A 300 8.61 11.50 -1.24
CA GLY A 300 9.15 12.08 -2.46
C GLY A 300 9.33 13.59 -2.41
N VAL A 301 9.94 14.12 -3.46
CA VAL A 301 10.20 15.56 -3.58
C VAL A 301 9.05 16.22 -4.33
N ALA A 302 8.37 17.17 -3.69
CA ALA A 302 7.21 17.84 -4.28
C ALA A 302 7.63 18.86 -5.36
N HIS A 303 7.08 18.71 -6.55
CA HIS A 303 7.34 19.52 -7.72
C HIS A 303 6.06 20.17 -8.23
N GLY A 304 6.23 21.17 -9.09
CA GLY A 304 5.13 21.73 -9.87
C GLY A 304 5.37 21.46 -11.35
N GLN A 305 4.44 20.78 -12.00
CA GLN A 305 4.45 20.49 -13.43
C GLN A 305 3.44 21.37 -14.18
N PRO A 306 3.82 22.03 -15.29
CA PRO A 306 2.87 22.79 -16.10
C PRO A 306 1.79 21.90 -16.71
N ILE A 307 0.53 22.33 -16.66
CA ILE A 307 -0.60 21.63 -17.28
C ILE A 307 -0.59 21.95 -18.78
N GLY A 308 0.36 21.36 -19.52
CA GLY A 308 0.60 21.59 -20.95
C GLY A 308 1.79 22.50 -21.24
N LYS A 309 2.28 22.44 -22.49
CA LYS A 309 3.57 23.03 -22.91
C LYS A 309 3.71 24.54 -22.68
N ASP A 310 2.60 25.29 -22.65
CA ASP A 310 2.60 26.76 -22.52
C ASP A 310 1.63 27.28 -21.42
N SER A 311 1.27 26.44 -20.45
CA SER A 311 0.32 26.81 -19.41
C SER A 311 1.00 27.45 -18.20
N SER A 312 0.44 28.57 -17.72
CA SER A 312 0.83 29.16 -16.43
C SER A 312 0.26 28.40 -15.22
N LYS A 313 -0.68 27.49 -15.45
CA LYS A 313 -1.21 26.62 -14.40
C LYS A 313 -0.25 25.47 -14.18
N VAL A 314 0.16 25.32 -12.93
CA VAL A 314 1.08 24.30 -12.47
C VAL A 314 0.31 23.35 -11.55
N GLU A 315 0.41 22.06 -11.80
CA GLU A 315 -0.15 21.02 -10.95
C GLU A 315 0.96 20.42 -10.06
N PRO A 316 0.68 20.14 -8.78
CA PRO A 316 1.65 19.49 -7.90
C PRO A 316 1.87 18.03 -8.34
N ILE A 317 3.14 17.62 -8.41
CA ILE A 317 3.56 16.24 -8.66
C ILE A 317 4.63 15.82 -7.66
N LEU A 318 4.53 14.62 -7.13
CA LEU A 318 5.49 14.04 -6.20
C LEU A 318 6.46 13.15 -6.99
N LYS A 319 7.75 13.52 -7.04
CA LYS A 319 8.79 12.60 -7.54
C LYS A 319 9.15 11.64 -6.43
N VAL A 320 8.70 10.40 -6.55
CA VAL A 320 8.81 9.39 -5.48
C VAL A 320 10.25 8.90 -5.37
N VAL A 321 10.75 8.92 -4.13
CA VAL A 321 12.07 8.40 -3.75
C VAL A 321 11.93 7.04 -3.08
N SER A 322 10.92 6.89 -2.21
CA SER A 322 10.63 5.67 -1.46
C SER A 322 9.13 5.46 -1.37
N PHE A 323 8.71 4.20 -1.32
CA PHE A 323 7.32 3.84 -1.03
C PHE A 323 7.30 2.63 -0.08
N LYS A 324 6.20 2.51 0.68
CA LYS A 324 5.91 1.37 1.54
C LYS A 324 4.43 1.01 1.40
N PRO A 325 4.11 -0.23 1.01
CA PRO A 325 2.76 -0.76 1.15
C PRO A 325 2.33 -0.69 2.62
N GLN A 326 1.10 -0.21 2.84
CA GLN A 326 0.45 -0.24 4.15
C GLN A 326 -0.54 -1.40 4.15
N ASP A 327 -0.35 -2.36 5.05
CA ASP A 327 -1.34 -3.40 5.27
C ASP A 327 -2.54 -2.80 6.02
N SER A 328 -3.67 -2.64 5.33
CA SER A 328 -4.93 -2.17 5.91
C SER A 328 -5.48 -3.10 7.01
N GLN A 329 -4.81 -4.23 7.27
CA GLN A 329 -5.18 -5.24 8.27
C GLN A 329 -4.69 -4.95 9.70
N LYS A 330 -3.94 -3.88 9.93
CA LYS A 330 -3.33 -3.61 11.25
C LYS A 330 -4.20 -2.80 12.21
N VAL A 331 -5.52 -2.77 12.02
CA VAL A 331 -6.46 -2.13 12.96
C VAL A 331 -6.22 -2.63 14.40
N LEU A 332 -5.95 -3.93 14.59
CA LEU A 332 -5.65 -4.49 15.92
C LEU A 332 -4.33 -4.01 16.54
N GLU A 333 -3.37 -3.54 15.75
CA GLU A 333 -2.09 -3.00 16.27
C GLU A 333 -2.25 -1.60 16.85
N ASP A 334 -3.28 -0.86 16.43
CA ASP A 334 -3.61 0.47 16.94
C ASP A 334 -4.24 0.43 18.34
N TYR A 335 -4.89 -0.68 18.71
CA TYR A 335 -5.53 -0.86 20.01
C TYR A 335 -4.55 -1.34 21.08
N LYS A 336 -4.71 -0.84 22.30
CA LYS A 336 -3.94 -1.31 23.45
C LYS A 336 -4.38 -2.72 23.82
N LYS A 337 -3.42 -3.55 24.26
CA LYS A 337 -3.68 -4.91 24.76
C LYS A 337 -4.72 -4.95 25.90
N GLU A 338 -4.80 -3.87 26.67
CA GLU A 338 -5.78 -3.70 27.76
C GLU A 338 -7.22 -3.58 27.24
N GLU A 339 -7.43 -2.83 26.15
CA GLU A 339 -8.75 -2.64 25.52
C GLU A 339 -9.25 -3.96 24.92
N ILE A 340 -8.36 -4.68 24.23
CA ILE A 340 -8.64 -6.02 23.71
C ILE A 340 -9.05 -6.97 24.85
N SER A 341 -8.31 -6.97 25.96
CA SER A 341 -8.56 -7.87 27.09
C SER A 341 -9.89 -7.55 27.78
N LEU A 342 -10.25 -6.27 27.91
CA LEU A 342 -11.51 -5.83 28.49
C LEU A 342 -12.69 -6.31 27.63
N LEU A 343 -12.61 -6.10 26.31
CA LEU A 343 -13.66 -6.52 25.39
C LEU A 343 -13.83 -8.04 25.36
N MET A 344 -12.73 -8.80 25.37
CA MET A 344 -12.78 -10.26 25.48
C MET A 344 -13.50 -10.71 26.76
N GLY A 345 -13.17 -10.10 27.90
CA GLY A 345 -13.86 -10.39 29.17
C GLY A 345 -15.36 -10.06 29.12
N LYS A 346 -15.75 -8.97 28.45
CA LYS A 346 -17.16 -8.62 28.22
C LYS A 346 -17.85 -9.66 27.34
N VAL A 347 -17.24 -10.05 26.23
CA VAL A 347 -17.76 -11.08 25.30
C VAL A 347 -18.01 -12.41 26.02
N ASP A 348 -17.12 -12.83 26.93
CA ASP A 348 -17.28 -14.06 27.72
C ASP A 348 -18.48 -14.01 28.68
N THR A 349 -18.97 -12.82 29.05
CA THR A 349 -20.17 -12.67 29.90
C THR A 349 -21.47 -12.66 29.11
N LEU A 350 -21.43 -12.45 27.80
CA LEU A 350 -22.62 -12.41 26.94
C LEU A 350 -23.10 -13.83 26.64
N GLU A 351 -24.39 -14.11 26.84
CA GLU A 351 -24.98 -15.40 26.49
C GLU A 351 -24.94 -15.66 24.97
N ASN A 352 -25.09 -14.60 24.17
CA ASN A 352 -25.04 -14.68 22.72
C ASN A 352 -24.32 -13.45 22.11
N PRO A 353 -22.98 -13.47 22.05
CA PRO A 353 -22.19 -12.36 21.51
C PRO A 353 -22.59 -11.96 20.08
N PHE A 354 -22.93 -12.95 19.23
CA PHE A 354 -23.39 -12.70 17.88
C PHE A 354 -24.71 -11.92 17.83
N GLN A 355 -25.67 -12.28 18.68
CA GLN A 355 -26.94 -11.56 18.78
C GLN A 355 -26.71 -10.12 19.22
N SER A 356 -25.94 -9.92 20.30
CA SER A 356 -25.60 -8.62 20.85
C SER A 356 -24.89 -7.72 19.83
N PHE A 357 -23.95 -8.29 19.07
CA PHE A 357 -23.28 -7.59 17.96
C PHE A 357 -24.29 -7.20 16.87
N ALA A 358 -25.13 -8.14 16.43
CA ALA A 358 -26.13 -7.88 15.39
C ALA A 358 -27.14 -6.80 15.80
N THR A 359 -27.66 -6.81 17.04
CA THR A 359 -28.62 -5.80 17.50
C THR A 359 -28.00 -4.42 17.63
N SER A 360 -26.69 -4.35 17.89
CA SER A 360 -25.93 -3.11 18.00
C SER A 360 -25.62 -2.45 16.65
N ILE A 361 -25.75 -3.18 15.53
CA ILE A 361 -25.65 -2.60 14.18
C ILE A 361 -26.91 -1.76 13.90
N ALA A 362 -26.73 -0.50 13.49
CA ALA A 362 -27.80 0.43 13.13
C ALA A 362 -28.94 0.45 14.19
N PRO A 363 -28.65 0.82 15.45
CA PRO A 363 -29.58 0.65 16.58
C PRO A 363 -30.90 1.40 16.40
N SER A 364 -30.91 2.48 15.61
CA SER A 364 -32.12 3.23 15.22
C SER A 364 -33.13 2.41 14.41
N ILE A 365 -32.69 1.37 13.71
CA ILE A 365 -33.56 0.50 12.91
C ILE A 365 -34.13 -0.60 13.80
N VAL A 366 -35.32 -0.37 14.33
CA VAL A 366 -36.05 -1.33 15.18
C VAL A 366 -36.85 -2.34 14.34
N GLU A 367 -37.26 -3.46 14.97
CA GLU A 367 -38.11 -4.50 14.35
C GLU A 367 -37.51 -5.16 13.07
N GLN A 368 -36.21 -4.99 12.82
CA GLN A 368 -35.47 -5.63 11.70
C GLN A 368 -34.24 -6.42 12.19
N GLU A 369 -34.30 -6.99 13.39
CA GLU A 369 -33.17 -7.70 14.01
C GLU A 369 -32.60 -8.82 13.14
N PHE A 370 -33.44 -9.53 12.39
CA PHE A 370 -32.98 -10.64 11.57
C PHE A 370 -32.18 -10.16 10.35
N ALA A 371 -32.56 -9.04 9.74
CA ALA A 371 -31.76 -8.43 8.66
C ALA A 371 -30.38 -8.03 9.18
N LYS A 372 -30.30 -7.46 10.39
CA LYS A 372 -29.03 -7.12 11.04
C LYS A 372 -28.16 -8.35 11.32
N LYS A 373 -28.74 -9.50 11.69
CA LYS A 373 -27.99 -10.77 11.82
C LYS A 373 -27.39 -11.23 10.51
N VAL A 374 -28.11 -11.08 9.40
CA VAL A 374 -27.61 -11.43 8.07
C VAL A 374 -26.41 -10.56 7.71
N VAL A 375 -26.50 -9.25 7.94
CA VAL A 375 -25.37 -8.32 7.73
C VAL A 375 -24.21 -8.64 8.68
N ALA A 376 -24.47 -8.86 9.97
CA ALA A 376 -23.46 -9.22 10.95
C ALA A 376 -22.66 -10.48 10.57
N ALA A 377 -23.34 -11.51 10.05
CA ALA A 377 -22.67 -12.71 9.55
C ALA A 377 -21.70 -12.41 8.41
N SER A 378 -22.07 -11.49 7.50
CA SER A 378 -21.22 -11.02 6.40
C SER A 378 -20.03 -10.20 6.89
N LEU A 379 -20.19 -9.39 7.94
CA LEU A 379 -19.12 -8.57 8.52
C LEU A 379 -18.03 -9.40 9.22
N ILE A 380 -18.42 -10.46 9.93
CA ILE A 380 -17.50 -11.37 10.62
C ILE A 380 -16.84 -12.34 9.62
N GLY A 381 -17.64 -12.92 8.72
CA GLY A 381 -17.21 -13.98 7.81
C GLY A 381 -16.94 -15.33 8.51
N GLY A 382 -16.75 -16.38 7.72
CA GLY A 382 -16.37 -17.72 8.18
C GLY A 382 -14.88 -17.99 8.09
N LYS A 383 -14.47 -19.25 8.05
CA LYS A 383 -13.09 -19.67 7.78
C LYS A 383 -12.82 -19.75 6.27
N ALA A 384 -11.70 -19.20 5.80
CA ALA A 384 -11.29 -19.38 4.41
C ALA A 384 -10.99 -20.86 4.12
N THR A 385 -11.43 -21.34 2.96
CA THR A 385 -11.16 -22.70 2.51
C THR A 385 -9.89 -22.74 1.65
N GLY A 386 -9.14 -23.85 1.70
CA GLY A 386 -8.04 -24.10 0.76
C GLY A 386 -6.66 -23.53 1.13
N GLY A 387 -6.42 -23.21 2.40
CA GLY A 387 -5.08 -22.77 2.87
C GLY A 387 -4.69 -21.35 2.48
N GLN A 388 -5.56 -20.61 1.80
CA GLN A 388 -5.50 -19.16 1.73
C GLN A 388 -5.86 -18.63 3.11
N GLY A 389 -4.93 -17.98 3.82
CA GLY A 389 -5.23 -17.33 5.11
C GLY A 389 -6.39 -16.33 4.99
N GLY A 390 -7.06 -16.03 6.12
CA GLY A 390 -8.11 -15.01 6.21
C GLY A 390 -9.53 -15.52 6.48
N SER A 391 -10.49 -14.59 6.51
CA SER A 391 -11.92 -14.90 6.72
C SER A 391 -12.59 -15.35 5.41
N GLY A 392 -13.33 -16.46 5.46
CA GLY A 392 -14.15 -16.94 4.35
C GLY A 392 -15.36 -16.04 4.18
N ARG A 393 -15.60 -15.49 2.98
CA ARG A 393 -16.67 -14.51 2.79
C ARG A 393 -18.05 -15.12 2.93
N ILE A 394 -18.95 -14.38 3.56
CA ILE A 394 -20.36 -14.68 3.58
C ILE A 394 -21.05 -13.53 2.83
N HIS A 395 -21.30 -13.72 1.54
CA HIS A 395 -22.12 -12.80 0.75
C HIS A 395 -23.59 -12.87 1.17
N SER A 396 -24.23 -11.70 1.31
CA SER A 396 -25.65 -11.60 1.66
C SER A 396 -26.44 -10.68 0.74
N LEU A 397 -27.72 -11.01 0.52
CA LEU A 397 -28.70 -10.19 -0.19
C LEU A 397 -29.95 -9.97 0.67
N LEU A 398 -30.32 -8.71 0.88
CA LEU A 398 -31.56 -8.31 1.53
C LEU A 398 -32.57 -7.79 0.49
N LEU A 399 -33.75 -8.40 0.42
CA LEU A 399 -34.84 -7.97 -0.45
C LEU A 399 -36.01 -7.49 0.39
N SER A 400 -36.62 -6.37 0.05
CA SER A 400 -37.82 -5.87 0.74
C SER A 400 -38.58 -4.86 -0.11
N ASN A 401 -39.78 -4.47 0.31
CA ASN A 401 -40.43 -3.28 -0.23
C ASN A 401 -39.63 -2.01 0.08
N PRO A 402 -39.82 -0.89 -0.66
CA PRO A 402 -39.20 0.39 -0.32
C PRO A 402 -39.53 0.84 1.10
N GLY A 403 -38.58 1.55 1.75
CA GLY A 403 -38.79 2.14 3.08
C GLY A 403 -38.56 1.22 4.28
N SER A 404 -37.91 0.05 4.11
CA SER A 404 -37.62 -0.89 5.21
C SER A 404 -36.30 -0.65 5.97
N GLY A 405 -35.62 0.49 5.76
CA GLY A 405 -34.36 0.83 6.45
C GLY A 405 -33.10 0.12 5.92
N LYS A 406 -33.16 -0.48 4.72
CA LYS A 406 -32.04 -1.22 4.10
C LYS A 406 -30.80 -0.34 3.89
N SER A 407 -30.97 0.81 3.25
CA SER A 407 -29.89 1.74 2.95
C SER A 407 -29.31 2.34 4.24
N ASP A 408 -30.14 2.58 5.28
CA ASP A 408 -29.66 3.06 6.58
C ASP A 408 -28.75 2.04 7.27
N ILE A 409 -29.07 0.74 7.17
CA ILE A 409 -28.19 -0.32 7.67
C ILE A 409 -26.85 -0.30 6.93
N GLN A 410 -26.86 -0.19 5.60
CA GLN A 410 -25.63 -0.13 4.80
C GLN A 410 -24.80 1.13 5.10
N ASN A 411 -25.45 2.29 5.26
CA ASN A 411 -24.80 3.55 5.63
C ASN A 411 -24.13 3.44 7.00
N PHE A 412 -24.83 2.90 8.00
CA PHE A 412 -24.24 2.64 9.31
C PHE A 412 -22.98 1.76 9.21
N VAL A 413 -23.03 0.70 8.39
CA VAL A 413 -21.87 -0.18 8.18
C VAL A 413 -20.72 0.58 7.52
N LYS A 414 -21.00 1.42 6.50
CA LYS A 414 -19.98 2.24 5.82
C LYS A 414 -19.35 3.29 6.73
N GLU A 415 -20.12 3.87 7.64
CA GLU A 415 -19.64 4.89 8.59
C GLU A 415 -18.88 4.28 9.77
N THR A 416 -19.24 3.06 10.18
CA THR A 416 -18.69 2.41 11.38
C THR A 416 -17.40 1.62 11.10
N PHE A 417 -17.37 0.82 10.03
CA PHE A 417 -16.27 -0.10 9.77
C PHE A 417 -15.30 0.42 8.70
N SER A 418 -14.01 0.12 8.88
CA SER A 418 -12.99 0.39 7.86
C SER A 418 -13.15 -0.52 6.63
N ASN A 419 -12.59 -0.10 5.50
CA ASN A 419 -12.58 -0.88 4.25
C ASN A 419 -13.97 -1.33 3.76
N VAL A 420 -15.00 -0.56 4.09
CA VAL A 420 -16.33 -0.70 3.49
C VAL A 420 -16.46 0.29 2.34
N GLU A 421 -16.99 -0.13 1.20
CA GLU A 421 -17.43 0.79 0.14
C GLU A 421 -18.93 0.64 -0.12
N LEU A 422 -19.56 1.75 -0.48
CA LEU A 422 -20.96 1.79 -0.90
C LEU A 422 -21.02 2.06 -2.40
N ALA A 423 -21.83 1.26 -3.12
CA ALA A 423 -22.16 1.51 -4.51
C ALA A 423 -23.65 1.28 -4.75
N ASP A 424 -24.24 2.07 -5.62
CA ASP A 424 -25.65 2.02 -5.99
C ASP A 424 -25.79 1.28 -7.32
N GLY A 425 -26.59 0.22 -7.39
CA GLY A 425 -26.77 -0.64 -8.56
C GLY A 425 -27.27 0.08 -9.81
N SER A 426 -27.93 1.23 -9.67
CA SER A 426 -28.35 2.08 -10.80
C SER A 426 -27.19 2.89 -11.40
N ASN A 427 -26.24 3.30 -10.57
CA ASN A 427 -25.11 4.17 -10.92
C ASN A 427 -23.76 3.45 -10.95
N ALA A 428 -23.70 2.23 -10.41
CA ALA A 428 -22.57 1.31 -10.41
C ALA A 428 -22.42 0.66 -11.79
N THR A 429 -22.26 1.50 -12.81
CA THR A 429 -21.87 1.06 -14.13
C THR A 429 -20.56 0.28 -14.02
N GLY A 430 -20.37 -0.75 -14.86
CA GLY A 430 -19.18 -1.61 -14.81
C GLY A 430 -17.86 -0.87 -14.58
N PRO A 431 -17.59 0.26 -15.25
CA PRO A 431 -16.49 1.17 -14.94
C PRO A 431 -16.36 1.58 -13.46
N ALA A 432 -17.43 2.05 -12.83
CA ALA A 432 -17.46 2.51 -11.43
C ALA A 432 -17.41 1.36 -10.42
N LEU A 433 -17.94 0.20 -10.77
CA LEU A 433 -17.91 -0.99 -9.91
C LEU A 433 -16.54 -1.68 -9.95
N THR A 434 -16.01 -1.93 -11.15
CA THR A 434 -14.79 -2.74 -11.36
C THR A 434 -13.57 -1.87 -11.56
N ALA A 435 -13.28 -1.47 -12.79
CA ALA A 435 -12.23 -0.52 -13.12
C ALA A 435 -12.39 0.01 -14.55
N THR A 436 -11.71 1.12 -14.82
CA THR A 436 -11.74 1.83 -16.10
C THR A 436 -10.33 2.04 -16.61
N VAL A 437 -10.18 2.14 -17.94
CA VAL A 437 -8.94 2.64 -18.54
C VAL A 437 -9.24 4.02 -19.11
N GLU A 438 -8.52 5.02 -18.61
CA GLU A 438 -8.62 6.42 -19.02
C GLU A 438 -7.32 6.83 -19.73
N GLN A 439 -7.40 7.71 -20.74
CA GLN A 439 -6.21 8.26 -21.38
C GLN A 439 -5.95 9.66 -20.83
N GLU A 440 -4.77 9.87 -20.25
CA GLU A 440 -4.34 11.16 -19.71
C GLU A 440 -2.92 11.47 -20.16
N GLU A 441 -2.68 12.68 -20.67
CA GLU A 441 -1.35 13.15 -21.10
C GLU A 441 -0.63 12.23 -22.11
N GLY A 442 -1.39 11.44 -22.88
CA GLY A 442 -0.86 10.51 -23.88
C GLY A 442 -0.64 9.09 -23.36
N ASN A 443 -0.76 8.85 -22.05
CA ASN A 443 -0.62 7.54 -21.42
C ASN A 443 -1.98 6.98 -20.99
N TYR A 444 -2.13 5.66 -21.05
CA TYR A 444 -3.29 4.97 -20.48
C TYR A 444 -3.08 4.75 -18.98
N ARG A 445 -4.12 5.00 -18.19
CA ARG A 445 -4.14 4.75 -16.74
C ARG A 445 -5.32 3.87 -16.39
N LEU A 446 -5.07 2.87 -15.55
CA LEU A 446 -6.08 2.03 -14.94
C LEU A 446 -6.60 2.73 -13.68
N ARG A 447 -7.91 2.95 -13.59
CA ARG A 447 -8.57 3.52 -12.41
C ARG A 447 -9.41 2.46 -11.72
N ALA A 448 -9.21 2.29 -10.42
CA ALA A 448 -9.98 1.34 -9.61
C ALA A 448 -11.43 1.81 -9.43
N GLY A 449 -12.35 0.85 -9.42
CA GLY A 449 -13.74 1.01 -9.02
C GLY A 449 -13.98 0.54 -7.58
N LYS A 450 -15.22 0.69 -7.10
CA LYS A 450 -15.62 0.45 -5.70
C LYS A 450 -15.32 -0.97 -5.21
N LEU A 451 -15.41 -1.98 -6.06
CA LEU A 451 -15.11 -3.36 -5.71
C LEU A 451 -13.63 -3.59 -5.39
N VAL A 452 -12.73 -2.88 -6.10
CA VAL A 452 -11.28 -2.97 -5.89
C VAL A 452 -10.89 -2.25 -4.61
N TYR A 453 -11.54 -1.13 -4.31
CA TYR A 453 -11.33 -0.39 -3.07
C TYR A 453 -11.86 -1.10 -1.82
N ALA A 454 -12.82 -2.02 -1.99
CA ALA A 454 -13.37 -2.86 -0.92
C ALA A 454 -12.60 -4.18 -0.77
N ASP A 455 -11.37 -4.27 -1.30
CA ASP A 455 -10.58 -5.48 -1.22
C ASP A 455 -10.39 -5.93 0.24
N GLU A 456 -10.64 -7.22 0.48
CA GLU A 456 -10.68 -7.87 1.80
C GLU A 456 -11.66 -7.28 2.83
N GLY A 457 -12.40 -6.25 2.46
CA GLY A 457 -13.42 -5.60 3.26
C GLY A 457 -14.83 -5.95 2.81
N VAL A 458 -15.70 -4.95 2.76
CA VAL A 458 -17.13 -5.12 2.48
C VAL A 458 -17.57 -4.16 1.37
N LEU A 459 -18.28 -4.68 0.38
CA LEU A 459 -18.95 -3.87 -0.62
C LEU A 459 -20.46 -3.89 -0.34
N CYS A 460 -20.98 -2.80 0.17
CA CYS A 460 -22.42 -2.55 0.28
C CYS A 460 -22.94 -2.15 -1.11
N LEU A 461 -23.82 -2.97 -1.68
CA LEU A 461 -24.49 -2.69 -2.95
C LEU A 461 -25.94 -2.34 -2.69
N ASP A 462 -26.35 -1.09 -2.91
CA ASP A 462 -27.76 -0.72 -2.86
C ASP A 462 -28.43 -0.87 -4.23
N GLU A 463 -29.76 -0.90 -4.27
CA GLU A 463 -30.57 -0.99 -5.50
C GLU A 463 -30.09 -2.08 -6.47
N PHE A 464 -29.73 -3.25 -5.94
CA PHE A 464 -29.25 -4.39 -6.73
C PHE A 464 -30.27 -4.84 -7.80
N ASP A 465 -31.56 -4.61 -7.54
CA ASP A 465 -32.67 -4.80 -8.49
C ASP A 465 -32.58 -3.90 -9.73
N LYS A 466 -31.81 -2.81 -9.70
CA LYS A 466 -31.63 -1.92 -10.87
C LYS A 466 -30.34 -2.18 -11.63
N MET A 467 -29.54 -3.13 -11.19
CA MET A 467 -28.25 -3.46 -11.80
C MET A 467 -28.44 -4.08 -13.19
N ASN A 468 -27.68 -3.61 -14.18
CA ASN A 468 -27.73 -4.20 -15.52
C ASN A 468 -27.04 -5.58 -15.56
N LYS A 469 -27.36 -6.37 -16.61
CA LYS A 469 -26.84 -7.74 -16.79
C LYS A 469 -25.32 -7.83 -16.96
N ASN A 470 -24.69 -6.83 -17.58
CA ASN A 470 -23.24 -6.83 -17.80
C ASN A 470 -22.48 -6.67 -16.47
N ASP A 471 -22.94 -5.76 -15.62
CA ASP A 471 -22.28 -5.45 -14.36
C ASP A 471 -22.53 -6.57 -13.33
N SER A 472 -23.74 -7.14 -13.36
CA SER A 472 -24.11 -8.37 -12.67
C SER A 472 -23.16 -9.54 -13.00
N SER A 473 -22.79 -9.71 -14.27
CA SER A 473 -21.84 -10.75 -14.72
C SER A 473 -20.40 -10.52 -14.22
N ARG A 474 -19.98 -9.25 -14.13
CA ARG A 474 -18.66 -8.90 -13.57
C ARG A 474 -18.59 -9.13 -12.08
N LEU A 475 -19.62 -8.70 -11.34
CA LEU A 475 -19.74 -8.97 -9.90
C LEU A 475 -19.71 -10.48 -9.63
N ASN A 476 -20.41 -11.24 -10.46
CA ASN A 476 -20.37 -12.70 -10.45
C ASN A 476 -18.94 -13.24 -10.53
N THR A 477 -18.18 -12.80 -11.53
CA THR A 477 -16.80 -13.24 -11.72
C THR A 477 -15.94 -12.95 -10.48
N ALA A 478 -16.08 -11.76 -9.90
CA ALA A 478 -15.36 -11.39 -8.68
C ALA A 478 -15.76 -12.21 -7.46
N MET A 479 -17.05 -12.47 -7.23
CA MET A 479 -17.52 -13.31 -6.11
C MET A 479 -17.00 -14.75 -6.20
N THR A 480 -16.75 -15.27 -7.41
CA THR A 480 -16.23 -16.63 -7.62
C THR A 480 -14.70 -16.68 -7.60
N SER A 481 -14.05 -15.86 -8.42
CA SER A 481 -12.61 -15.93 -8.67
C SER A 481 -11.80 -15.08 -7.70
N LYS A 482 -12.43 -14.17 -6.94
CA LYS A 482 -11.81 -13.16 -6.05
C LYS A 482 -10.89 -12.15 -6.75
N THR A 483 -10.66 -12.31 -8.04
CA THR A 483 -9.93 -11.40 -8.91
C THR A 483 -10.68 -11.24 -10.22
N PHE A 484 -10.35 -10.20 -10.97
CA PHE A 484 -10.83 -10.08 -12.34
C PHE A 484 -9.73 -9.52 -13.25
N PRO A 485 -9.54 -10.11 -14.46
CA PRO A 485 -8.56 -9.63 -15.40
C PRO A 485 -9.07 -8.40 -16.15
N ILE A 486 -8.16 -7.48 -16.43
CA ILE A 486 -8.33 -6.35 -17.35
C ILE A 486 -7.24 -6.44 -18.41
N ASP A 487 -7.69 -6.54 -19.65
CA ASP A 487 -6.85 -6.46 -20.85
C ASP A 487 -7.45 -5.40 -21.78
N LYS A 488 -6.95 -4.17 -21.67
CA LYS A 488 -7.40 -3.03 -22.48
C LYS A 488 -6.27 -2.02 -22.69
N ALA A 489 -6.13 -1.55 -23.93
CA ALA A 489 -5.23 -0.44 -24.29
C ALA A 489 -3.81 -0.61 -23.70
N SER A 490 -3.18 -1.75 -24.01
CA SER A 490 -1.87 -2.23 -23.50
C SER A 490 -1.77 -2.59 -22.01
N ILE A 491 -2.76 -2.22 -21.19
CA ILE A 491 -2.82 -2.59 -19.78
C ILE A 491 -3.31 -4.03 -19.66
N ASN A 492 -2.42 -4.90 -19.18
CA ASN A 492 -2.70 -6.29 -18.82
C ASN A 492 -2.51 -6.43 -17.31
N ALA A 493 -3.61 -6.37 -16.57
CA ALA A 493 -3.58 -6.38 -15.11
C ALA A 493 -4.64 -7.34 -14.55
N GLU A 494 -4.31 -7.99 -13.46
CA GLU A 494 -5.28 -8.68 -12.62
C GLU A 494 -5.53 -7.82 -11.38
N LEU A 495 -6.78 -7.35 -11.25
CA LEU A 495 -7.21 -6.54 -10.12
C LEU A 495 -7.86 -7.40 -9.04
N PRO A 496 -7.66 -7.03 -7.77
CA PRO A 496 -8.33 -7.71 -6.69
C PRO A 496 -9.83 -7.38 -6.70
N GLY A 497 -10.63 -8.40 -6.45
CA GLY A 497 -12.08 -8.32 -6.24
C GLY A 497 -12.45 -9.09 -4.98
N ASN A 498 -11.56 -9.09 -3.98
CA ASN A 498 -11.67 -9.90 -2.78
C ASN A 498 -12.61 -9.21 -1.77
N ALA A 499 -13.72 -8.60 -2.17
CA ALA A 499 -14.67 -7.96 -1.24
C ALA A 499 -15.78 -8.92 -0.78
N THR A 500 -16.30 -8.75 0.45
CA THR A 500 -17.57 -9.36 0.86
C THR A 500 -18.74 -8.50 0.39
N VAL A 501 -19.54 -9.01 -0.54
CA VAL A 501 -20.74 -8.32 -1.03
C VAL A 501 -21.91 -8.42 -0.05
N VAL A 502 -22.42 -7.27 0.40
CA VAL A 502 -23.68 -7.10 1.14
C VAL A 502 -24.63 -6.30 0.26
N ALA A 503 -25.51 -6.99 -0.47
CA ALA A 503 -26.44 -6.37 -1.40
C ALA A 503 -27.81 -6.10 -0.75
N THR A 504 -28.45 -5.01 -1.15
CA THR A 504 -29.84 -4.68 -0.86
C THR A 504 -30.56 -4.43 -2.18
N GLY A 505 -31.82 -4.83 -2.26
CA GLY A 505 -32.65 -4.60 -3.42
C GLY A 505 -34.12 -4.58 -3.08
N ASN A 506 -34.93 -4.14 -4.03
CA ASN A 506 -36.38 -4.19 -3.94
C ASN A 506 -36.95 -5.39 -4.66
N PHE A 507 -38.14 -5.81 -4.24
CA PHE A 507 -38.97 -6.69 -5.05
C PHE A 507 -39.45 -5.92 -6.30
N GLU A 508 -39.66 -6.63 -7.41
CA GLU A 508 -40.20 -6.02 -8.64
C GLU A 508 -41.61 -5.44 -8.41
N ASP A 509 -42.44 -6.21 -7.71
CA ASP A 509 -43.76 -5.82 -7.28
C ASP A 509 -43.81 -5.65 -5.76
N TYR A 510 -44.77 -4.85 -5.27
CA TYR A 510 -45.00 -4.74 -3.84
C TYR A 510 -45.52 -6.08 -3.29
N VAL A 511 -44.78 -6.67 -2.36
CA VAL A 511 -45.11 -7.98 -1.77
C VAL A 511 -45.65 -7.79 -0.36
N ASP A 512 -46.93 -8.07 -0.16
CA ASP A 512 -47.57 -8.11 1.18
C ASP A 512 -47.63 -9.53 1.74
N ASP A 513 -47.72 -10.54 0.85
CA ASP A 513 -47.78 -11.95 1.20
C ASP A 513 -46.53 -12.71 0.72
N MET A 514 -45.96 -13.47 1.63
CA MET A 514 -44.70 -14.19 1.46
C MET A 514 -44.79 -15.32 0.44
N GLU A 515 -45.99 -15.79 0.10
CA GLU A 515 -46.21 -16.77 -0.96
C GLU A 515 -45.78 -16.26 -2.34
N PHE A 516 -45.83 -14.95 -2.58
CA PHE A 516 -45.49 -14.34 -3.88
C PHE A 516 -44.05 -13.83 -3.97
N VAL A 517 -43.27 -13.90 -2.88
CA VAL A 517 -41.88 -13.37 -2.86
C VAL A 517 -41.05 -13.94 -3.99
N LYS A 518 -41.18 -15.25 -4.26
CA LYS A 518 -40.41 -15.93 -5.28
C LYS A 518 -40.65 -15.36 -6.68
N ASP A 519 -41.88 -14.99 -6.98
CA ASP A 519 -42.30 -14.48 -8.30
C ASP A 519 -41.94 -13.00 -8.47
N SER A 520 -41.59 -12.30 -7.39
CA SER A 520 -41.21 -10.88 -7.39
C SER A 520 -39.71 -10.65 -7.19
N ILE A 521 -38.88 -11.71 -7.28
CA ILE A 521 -37.43 -11.58 -7.31
C ILE A 521 -37.02 -11.08 -8.71
N PRO A 522 -36.13 -10.08 -8.82
CA PRO A 522 -35.72 -9.58 -10.13
C PRO A 522 -35.08 -10.66 -11.03
N ASP A 523 -35.46 -10.69 -12.31
CA ASP A 523 -35.00 -11.71 -13.28
C ASP A 523 -33.46 -11.81 -13.38
N HIS A 524 -32.74 -10.68 -13.37
CA HIS A 524 -31.27 -10.69 -13.43
C HIS A 524 -30.64 -11.17 -12.13
N ALA A 525 -31.35 -11.07 -11.01
CA ALA A 525 -30.92 -11.57 -9.71
C ALA A 525 -31.01 -13.10 -9.63
N GLU A 526 -31.87 -13.78 -10.40
CA GLU A 526 -32.01 -15.25 -10.36
C GLU A 526 -30.66 -15.98 -10.57
N SER A 527 -29.87 -15.52 -11.56
CA SER A 527 -28.55 -16.09 -11.84
C SER A 527 -27.51 -15.84 -10.74
N LEU A 528 -27.80 -14.89 -9.86
CA LEU A 528 -26.97 -14.43 -8.74
C LEU A 528 -27.44 -14.99 -7.39
N LEU A 529 -28.70 -15.43 -7.27
CA LEU A 529 -29.27 -15.95 -6.03
C LEU A 529 -28.42 -17.08 -5.47
N ASP A 530 -28.01 -18.01 -6.33
CA ASP A 530 -27.24 -19.15 -5.87
C ASP A 530 -25.85 -18.72 -5.35
N ARG A 531 -25.33 -17.54 -5.70
CA ARG A 531 -23.99 -17.07 -5.28
C ARG A 531 -23.97 -16.39 -3.92
N PHE A 532 -25.14 -15.95 -3.45
CA PHE A 532 -25.29 -15.43 -2.09
C PHE A 532 -25.45 -16.59 -1.12
N HIS A 533 -24.71 -16.54 0.00
CA HIS A 533 -24.83 -17.56 1.04
C HIS A 533 -26.10 -17.34 1.86
N LEU A 534 -26.46 -16.07 2.08
CA LEU A 534 -27.65 -15.66 2.82
C LEU A 534 -28.50 -14.73 1.94
N ILE A 535 -29.72 -15.14 1.64
CA ILE A 535 -30.70 -14.27 0.98
C ILE A 535 -31.89 -14.16 1.93
N TYR A 536 -32.24 -12.94 2.29
CA TYR A 536 -33.33 -12.68 3.22
C TYR A 536 -34.33 -11.70 2.62
N ALA A 537 -35.57 -12.19 2.45
CA ALA A 537 -36.72 -11.34 2.19
C ALA A 537 -37.21 -10.76 3.51
N MET A 538 -36.96 -9.47 3.72
CA MET A 538 -37.40 -8.73 4.89
C MET A 538 -38.90 -8.47 4.78
N ARG A 539 -39.57 -8.62 5.91
CA ARG A 539 -40.99 -8.27 6.05
C ARG A 539 -41.12 -6.84 6.53
N SER A 540 -42.28 -6.25 6.27
CA SER A 540 -42.70 -5.04 6.97
C SER A 540 -42.64 -5.27 8.48
N PRO A 541 -42.22 -4.28 9.28
CA PRO A 541 -42.22 -4.38 10.73
C PRO A 541 -43.59 -4.81 11.28
N ASP A 542 -43.61 -5.78 12.19
CA ASP A 542 -44.85 -6.26 12.81
C ASP A 542 -45.48 -5.17 13.68
N ASN A 543 -44.65 -4.37 14.38
CA ASN A 543 -45.10 -3.27 15.23
C ASN A 543 -44.73 -1.91 14.64
N GLN A 544 -45.64 -1.32 13.88
CA GLN A 544 -45.45 0.00 13.27
C GLN A 544 -45.39 1.14 14.30
N GLU A 545 -46.07 1.02 15.45
CA GLU A 545 -46.08 2.06 16.49
C GLU A 545 -44.68 2.23 17.08
N LYS A 546 -44.01 1.12 17.44
CA LYS A 546 -42.61 1.15 17.90
C LYS A 546 -41.66 1.77 16.88
N VAL A 547 -41.86 1.51 15.59
CA VAL A 547 -41.05 2.10 14.53
C VAL A 547 -41.26 3.61 14.48
N GLN A 548 -42.51 4.07 14.57
CA GLN A 548 -42.84 5.49 14.61
C GLN A 548 -42.22 6.16 15.84
N ASP A 549 -42.37 5.55 17.02
CA ASP A 549 -41.76 6.05 18.26
C ASP A 549 -40.25 6.18 18.13
N ALA A 550 -39.56 5.14 17.64
CA ALA A 550 -38.12 5.18 17.41
C ALA A 550 -37.70 6.28 16.43
N ILE A 551 -38.48 6.51 15.37
CA ILE A 551 -38.24 7.60 14.42
C ILE A 551 -38.41 8.97 15.12
N PHE A 552 -39.49 9.19 15.86
CA PHE A 552 -39.71 10.46 16.56
C PHE A 552 -38.68 10.71 17.66
N ASP A 553 -38.26 9.67 18.37
CA ASP A 553 -37.19 9.73 19.36
C ASP A 553 -35.87 10.16 18.72
N SER A 554 -35.56 9.65 17.52
CA SER A 554 -34.35 10.06 16.78
C SER A 554 -34.34 11.54 16.39
N PHE A 555 -35.50 12.15 16.12
CA PHE A 555 -35.61 13.59 15.85
C PHE A 555 -35.45 14.45 17.10
N ASN A 556 -35.98 13.99 18.25
CA ASN A 556 -35.99 14.75 19.49
C ASN A 556 -34.65 14.63 20.23
N ASN A 557 -34.00 13.47 20.19
CA ASN A 557 -32.74 13.19 20.88
C ASN A 557 -31.53 13.36 19.97
N SER A 558 -31.37 14.55 19.39
CA SER A 558 -30.15 14.96 18.67
C SER A 558 -28.88 15.01 19.54
N SER A 559 -29.02 14.78 20.85
CA SER A 559 -27.96 14.81 21.85
C SER A 559 -27.81 13.44 22.54
N GLN A 560 -27.10 12.50 21.89
CA GLN A 560 -26.31 11.40 22.49
C GLN A 560 -26.80 10.67 23.77
N GLU A 561 -28.10 10.43 23.99
CA GLU A 561 -28.48 9.22 24.74
C GLU A 561 -28.46 8.07 23.74
N LYS A 562 -27.25 7.58 23.41
CA LYS A 562 -27.09 6.35 22.61
C LYS A 562 -27.96 5.29 23.27
N ALA A 563 -28.89 4.69 22.52
CA ALA A 563 -29.67 3.55 23.00
C ALA A 563 -28.70 2.56 23.67
N SER A 564 -29.05 2.04 24.85
CA SER A 564 -28.15 1.14 25.60
C SER A 564 -27.97 -0.15 24.81
N THR A 565 -26.98 -0.17 23.93
CA THR A 565 -26.55 -1.35 23.18
C THR A 565 -25.47 -2.09 23.94
N ASP A 566 -25.36 -3.40 23.70
CA ASP A 566 -24.32 -4.21 24.31
C ASP A 566 -22.92 -3.81 23.82
N PHE A 567 -22.82 -3.25 22.61
CA PHE A 567 -21.58 -2.71 22.04
C PHE A 567 -21.76 -1.25 21.65
N ASP A 568 -20.83 -0.39 22.02
CA ASP A 568 -20.69 0.92 21.38
C ASP A 568 -19.96 0.82 20.02
N GLU A 569 -19.81 1.94 19.30
CA GLU A 569 -19.21 1.96 17.97
C GLU A 569 -17.74 1.53 17.94
N GLU A 570 -16.95 1.91 18.95
CA GLU A 570 -15.53 1.53 19.03
C GLU A 570 -15.41 0.03 19.36
N GLU A 571 -16.24 -0.46 20.28
CA GLU A 571 -16.32 -1.87 20.62
C GLU A 571 -16.84 -2.72 19.45
N LEU A 572 -17.75 -2.21 18.61
CA LEU A 572 -18.22 -2.89 17.39
C LEU A 572 -17.08 -3.15 16.43
N VAL A 573 -16.27 -2.12 16.15
CA VAL A 573 -15.09 -2.23 15.26
C VAL A 573 -14.12 -3.24 15.84
N LEU A 574 -13.73 -3.07 17.11
CA LEU A 574 -12.76 -3.95 17.75
C LEU A 574 -13.25 -5.40 17.83
N TYR A 575 -14.52 -5.63 18.17
CA TYR A 575 -15.11 -6.97 18.21
C TYR A 575 -15.10 -7.62 16.83
N ARG A 576 -15.47 -6.89 15.77
CA ARG A 576 -15.45 -7.39 14.40
C ARG A 576 -14.04 -7.84 14.00
N GLU A 577 -13.02 -7.02 14.26
CA GLU A 577 -11.62 -7.37 13.95
C GLU A 577 -11.14 -8.59 14.74
N LEU A 578 -11.43 -8.63 16.05
CA LEU A 578 -11.07 -9.77 16.90
C LEU A 578 -11.74 -11.06 16.43
N ALA A 579 -13.03 -11.02 16.10
CA ALA A 579 -13.76 -12.18 15.59
C ALA A 579 -13.20 -12.62 14.24
N ALA A 580 -13.01 -11.69 13.29
CA ALA A 580 -12.49 -11.98 11.96
C ALA A 580 -11.09 -12.63 12.00
N SER A 581 -10.24 -12.22 12.96
CA SER A 581 -8.88 -12.75 13.16
C SER A 581 -8.82 -14.22 13.60
N LYS A 582 -9.91 -14.78 14.14
CA LYS A 582 -9.96 -16.18 14.55
C LYS A 582 -10.00 -17.10 13.34
N ASP A 583 -9.39 -18.28 13.45
CA ASP A 583 -9.41 -19.32 12.41
C ASP A 583 -9.89 -20.68 12.96
N PRO A 584 -11.19 -20.82 13.27
CA PRO A 584 -11.69 -22.00 13.97
C PRO A 584 -11.67 -23.26 13.12
N GLU A 585 -11.30 -24.40 13.72
CA GLU A 585 -11.39 -25.72 13.08
C GLU A 585 -12.82 -26.27 13.18
N LEU A 586 -13.32 -26.81 12.05
CA LEU A 586 -14.57 -27.58 12.04
C LEU A 586 -14.35 -28.91 12.74
N THR A 587 -15.11 -29.16 13.80
CA THR A 587 -15.08 -30.42 14.54
C THR A 587 -15.92 -31.51 13.86
N ASP A 588 -15.56 -32.78 14.11
CA ASP A 588 -16.28 -33.93 13.55
C ASP A 588 -17.77 -33.94 13.94
N GLU A 589 -18.09 -33.47 15.15
CA GLU A 589 -19.46 -33.33 15.67
C GLU A 589 -20.27 -32.34 14.82
N SER A 590 -19.74 -31.13 14.59
CA SER A 590 -20.38 -30.13 13.72
C SER A 590 -20.56 -30.68 12.30
N VAL A 591 -19.54 -31.36 11.76
CA VAL A 591 -19.58 -31.92 10.40
C VAL A 591 -20.65 -33.00 10.27
N GLU A 592 -20.76 -33.92 11.22
CA GLU A 592 -21.81 -34.96 11.20
C GLU A 592 -23.21 -34.36 11.34
N LEU A 593 -23.41 -33.31 12.16
CA LEU A 593 -24.70 -32.61 12.24
C LEU A 593 -25.09 -32.00 10.88
N LEU A 594 -24.16 -31.29 10.22
CA LEU A 594 -24.42 -30.69 8.91
C LEU A 594 -24.72 -31.75 7.84
N LYS A 595 -24.01 -32.88 7.84
CA LYS A 595 -24.29 -34.01 6.95
C LYS A 595 -25.65 -34.64 7.23
N LYS A 596 -26.00 -34.84 8.51
CA LYS A 596 -27.30 -35.39 8.94
C LYS A 596 -28.43 -34.48 8.45
N TRP A 597 -28.29 -33.18 8.65
CA TRP A 597 -29.26 -32.19 8.16
C TRP A 597 -29.43 -32.27 6.64
N LEU A 598 -28.32 -32.33 5.88
CA LEU A 598 -28.36 -32.39 4.42
C LEU A 598 -29.06 -33.66 3.91
N ARG A 599 -28.79 -34.82 4.53
CA ARG A 599 -29.49 -36.08 4.22
C ARG A 599 -30.99 -35.94 4.44
N GLY A 600 -31.40 -35.40 5.59
CA GLY A 600 -32.81 -35.15 5.90
C GLY A 600 -33.49 -34.24 4.89
N GLN A 601 -32.82 -33.18 4.41
CA GLN A 601 -33.39 -32.32 3.37
C GLN A 601 -33.49 -33.01 2.00
N LYS A 602 -32.52 -33.87 1.64
CA LYS A 602 -32.61 -34.67 0.40
C LYS A 602 -33.80 -35.62 0.43
N GLU A 603 -34.02 -36.31 1.55
CA GLU A 603 -35.18 -37.19 1.75
C GLU A 603 -36.51 -36.43 1.63
N ILE A 604 -36.60 -35.22 2.21
CA ILE A 604 -37.79 -34.37 2.07
C ILE A 604 -38.01 -33.97 0.61
N ALA A 605 -36.95 -33.56 -0.10
CA ALA A 605 -37.03 -33.18 -1.51
C ALA A 605 -37.46 -34.35 -2.41
N ASP A 606 -36.91 -35.55 -2.15
CA ASP A 606 -37.31 -36.79 -2.81
C ASP A 606 -38.80 -37.10 -2.60
N SER A 607 -39.28 -36.95 -1.37
CA SER A 607 -40.68 -37.25 -1.04
C SER A 607 -41.69 -36.27 -1.66
N LYS A 608 -41.30 -35.00 -1.83
CA LYS A 608 -42.15 -33.95 -2.43
C LYS A 608 -42.03 -33.84 -3.96
N GLY A 609 -41.19 -34.67 -4.60
CA GLY A 609 -40.93 -34.58 -6.04
C GLY A 609 -40.27 -33.27 -6.48
N ASN A 610 -39.67 -32.52 -5.54
CA ASN A 610 -39.12 -31.20 -5.80
C ASN A 610 -37.64 -31.30 -6.22
N SER A 611 -37.35 -31.15 -7.52
CA SER A 611 -36.01 -31.33 -8.11
C SER A 611 -35.02 -30.21 -7.76
N SER A 612 -35.51 -29.02 -7.38
CA SER A 612 -34.70 -27.82 -7.10
C SER A 612 -33.68 -28.02 -5.96
N PHE A 613 -34.01 -28.81 -4.94
CA PHE A 613 -33.09 -29.03 -3.81
C PHE A 613 -31.94 -29.99 -4.15
N LYS A 614 -32.09 -30.85 -5.17
CA LYS A 614 -31.07 -31.84 -5.56
C LYS A 614 -29.86 -31.20 -6.22
N THR A 615 -30.06 -30.11 -6.97
CA THR A 615 -29.04 -29.49 -7.81
C THR A 615 -28.00 -28.67 -7.01
N ASP A 616 -28.31 -28.22 -5.79
CA ASP A 616 -27.46 -27.24 -5.06
C ASP A 616 -26.91 -27.73 -3.70
N SER A 617 -27.00 -29.04 -3.43
CA SER A 617 -26.69 -29.63 -2.11
C SER A 617 -25.25 -29.40 -1.61
N ASN A 618 -24.27 -29.26 -2.51
CA ASN A 618 -22.88 -29.00 -2.14
C ASN A 618 -22.63 -27.54 -1.78
N ARG A 619 -23.31 -26.60 -2.45
CA ARG A 619 -23.17 -25.17 -2.16
C ARG A 619 -23.80 -24.80 -0.82
N HIS A 620 -24.95 -25.40 -0.50
CA HIS A 620 -25.54 -25.28 0.82
C HIS A 620 -24.60 -25.78 1.93
N LEU A 621 -23.88 -26.88 1.71
CA LEU A 621 -22.92 -27.39 2.68
C LEU A 621 -21.72 -26.46 2.86
N MET A 622 -21.23 -25.83 1.79
CA MET A 622 -20.20 -24.79 1.89
C MET A 622 -20.68 -23.58 2.70
N ALA A 623 -21.89 -23.09 2.41
CA ALA A 623 -22.49 -21.97 3.16
C ALA A 623 -22.65 -22.32 4.65
N LEU A 624 -23.14 -23.52 4.98
CA LEU A 624 -23.30 -23.97 6.35
C LEU A 624 -21.96 -24.14 7.08
N GLY A 625 -20.92 -24.64 6.40
CA GLY A 625 -19.57 -24.72 6.96
C GLY A 625 -19.03 -23.33 7.29
N LEU A 626 -19.18 -22.37 6.38
CA LEU A 626 -18.81 -20.97 6.61
C LEU A 626 -19.56 -20.37 7.79
N LEU A 627 -20.89 -20.51 7.83
CA LEU A 627 -21.71 -20.00 8.93
C LEU A 627 -21.38 -20.64 10.27
N THR A 628 -21.09 -21.94 10.30
CA THR A 628 -20.70 -22.66 11.52
C THR A 628 -19.37 -22.11 12.06
N THR A 629 -18.39 -21.92 11.18
CA THR A 629 -17.12 -21.29 11.58
C THR A 629 -17.29 -19.83 11.99
N MET A 630 -18.20 -19.08 11.34
CA MET A 630 -18.54 -17.70 11.72
C MET A 630 -19.13 -17.64 13.14
N PHE A 631 -20.03 -18.56 13.50
CA PHE A 631 -20.53 -18.65 14.87
C PHE A 631 -19.41 -18.94 15.86
N ALA A 632 -18.48 -19.85 15.55
CA ALA A 632 -17.31 -20.07 16.40
C ALA A 632 -16.40 -18.82 16.51
N LYS A 633 -16.24 -18.04 15.43
CA LYS A 633 -15.54 -16.74 15.46
C LYS A 633 -16.23 -15.73 16.36
N SER A 634 -17.57 -15.67 16.35
CA SER A 634 -18.35 -14.73 17.18
C SER A 634 -18.16 -14.95 18.69
N ARG A 635 -17.90 -16.19 19.11
CA ARG A 635 -17.53 -16.55 20.49
C ARG A 635 -16.01 -16.59 20.72
N LEU A 636 -15.24 -16.00 19.80
CA LEU A 636 -13.78 -15.91 19.83
C LEU A 636 -13.06 -17.27 19.98
N SER A 637 -13.70 -18.34 19.52
CA SER A 637 -13.27 -19.73 19.70
C SER A 637 -12.33 -20.20 18.58
N SER A 638 -11.41 -21.11 18.89
CA SER A 638 -10.54 -21.78 17.90
C SER A 638 -11.11 -23.08 17.34
N LYS A 639 -12.27 -23.52 17.82
CA LYS A 639 -12.97 -24.75 17.38
C LYS A 639 -14.47 -24.53 17.35
N THR A 640 -15.16 -25.20 16.43
CA THR A 640 -16.62 -25.23 16.37
C THR A 640 -17.22 -26.25 17.33
N ASN A 641 -18.45 -26.03 17.80
CA ASN A 641 -19.21 -27.03 18.55
C ASN A 641 -20.54 -27.38 17.83
N GLU A 642 -21.33 -28.27 18.43
CA GLU A 642 -22.64 -28.66 17.89
C GLU A 642 -23.63 -27.48 17.82
N GLU A 643 -23.61 -26.61 18.82
CA GLU A 643 -24.50 -25.44 18.90
C GLU A 643 -24.23 -24.43 17.77
N ASP A 644 -22.96 -24.21 17.40
CA ASP A 644 -22.57 -23.37 16.27
C ASP A 644 -23.21 -23.88 14.97
N ALA A 645 -23.20 -25.20 14.77
CA ALA A 645 -23.79 -25.84 13.60
C ALA A 645 -25.32 -25.76 13.63
N GLU A 646 -25.96 -25.93 14.79
CA GLU A 646 -27.40 -25.71 14.95
C GLU A 646 -27.80 -24.27 14.62
N ARG A 647 -27.06 -23.28 15.15
CA ARG A 647 -27.31 -21.85 14.91
C ARG A 647 -27.12 -21.51 13.43
N ALA A 648 -26.09 -22.04 12.78
CA ALA A 648 -25.86 -21.93 11.35
C ALA A 648 -27.05 -22.44 10.53
N VAL A 649 -27.54 -23.64 10.83
CA VAL A 649 -28.71 -24.23 10.18
C VAL A 649 -29.96 -23.39 10.39
N LYS A 650 -30.21 -22.91 11.63
CA LYS A 650 -31.37 -22.07 11.95
C LYS A 650 -31.35 -20.75 11.17
N LEU A 651 -30.21 -20.06 11.13
CA LEU A 651 -30.03 -18.81 10.38
C LEU A 651 -30.25 -19.05 8.87
N PHE A 652 -29.58 -20.05 8.31
CA PHE A 652 -29.68 -20.41 6.89
C PHE A 652 -31.12 -20.77 6.49
N MET A 653 -31.80 -21.59 7.29
CA MET A 653 -33.18 -22.00 6.99
C MET A 653 -34.16 -20.84 7.08
N ARG A 654 -33.98 -19.91 8.03
CA ARG A 654 -34.88 -18.76 8.13
C ARG A 654 -34.71 -17.80 6.94
N CYS A 655 -33.49 -17.60 6.44
CA CYS A 655 -33.24 -16.93 5.16
C CYS A 655 -33.99 -17.62 4.02
N ARG A 656 -33.81 -18.93 3.85
CA ARG A 656 -34.44 -19.70 2.77
C ARG A 656 -35.96 -19.73 2.84
N ASN A 657 -36.53 -19.88 4.03
CA ASN A 657 -37.98 -19.87 4.24
C ASN A 657 -38.59 -18.50 3.97
N SER A 658 -37.84 -17.40 4.17
CA SER A 658 -38.32 -16.07 3.83
C SER A 658 -38.59 -15.89 2.34
N LEU A 659 -38.00 -16.71 1.46
CA LEU A 659 -38.21 -16.60 0.02
C LEU A 659 -39.45 -17.37 -0.49
N GLY A 660 -40.24 -17.98 0.40
CA GLY A 660 -41.33 -18.88 -0.02
C GLY A 660 -40.85 -20.16 -0.73
N LEU A 661 -39.53 -20.42 -0.76
CA LEU A 661 -38.93 -21.57 -1.44
C LEU A 661 -39.21 -22.91 -0.74
N TYR A 662 -39.76 -22.87 0.48
CA TYR A 662 -40.03 -24.04 1.31
C TYR A 662 -41.39 -23.93 1.98
N ASP A 663 -42.38 -24.66 1.46
CA ASP A 663 -43.68 -24.82 2.12
C ASP A 663 -43.55 -25.45 3.51
N GLY A 664 -44.09 -24.76 4.51
CA GLY A 664 -44.67 -25.32 5.74
C GLY A 664 -43.70 -25.69 6.88
N ASP A 665 -43.97 -25.06 8.02
CA ASP A 665 -43.54 -25.37 9.40
C ASP A 665 -42.03 -25.46 9.70
N THR A 666 -41.50 -24.34 10.19
CA THR A 666 -40.21 -24.22 10.86
C THR A 666 -40.06 -25.16 12.07
N ASP A 667 -41.15 -25.48 12.78
CA ASP A 667 -41.07 -26.24 14.04
C ASP A 667 -40.88 -27.75 13.83
N GLN A 668 -41.50 -28.35 12.81
CA GLN A 668 -41.35 -29.79 12.56
C GLN A 668 -39.97 -30.16 11.97
N ARG A 669 -39.35 -29.27 11.19
CA ARG A 669 -38.02 -29.52 10.60
C ARG A 669 -36.87 -29.28 11.57
N SER A 670 -37.02 -28.33 12.49
CA SER A 670 -36.06 -28.12 13.59
C SER A 670 -36.02 -29.30 14.55
N GLN A 671 -37.18 -29.90 14.84
CA GLN A 671 -37.28 -31.08 15.71
C GLN A 671 -36.65 -32.36 15.10
N LYS A 672 -36.66 -32.51 13.76
CA LYS A 672 -35.98 -33.63 13.08
C LYS A 672 -34.45 -33.53 13.03
N VAL A 673 -33.85 -32.42 13.45
CA VAL A 673 -32.39 -32.35 13.65
C VAL A 673 -31.99 -33.03 14.96
N LYS A 674 -32.85 -32.91 15.99
CA LYS A 674 -32.66 -33.50 17.33
C LYS A 674 -33.09 -34.97 17.46
N ALA A 675 -33.95 -35.47 16.56
CA ALA A 675 -34.22 -36.90 16.38
C ALA A 675 -33.24 -37.48 15.36
#